data_AF-A0A560RUK5-F1
#
_entry.id   AF-A0A560RUK5-F1
#
_cell.length_a   1.000
_cell.length_b   1.000
_cell.length_c   1.000
_cell.angle_alpha   90.00
_cell.angle_beta   90.00
_cell.angle_gamma   90.00
#
_symmetry.space_group_name_H-M   'P 1'
#
loop_
_entity.id
_entity.type
_entity.pdbx_description
1 polymer ?
#
loop_
_entity_poly.entity_id
_entity_poly.type
_entity_poly.pdbx_seq_one_letter_code
_entity_poly.pdbx_strand_id
1 'polypeptide(L)'
;MALAGLIDAGYGLDQVVNGKTSNERSEGVTRTVFGLLNALPIAAEVALKGETAVAHPEEGGVRPTPEMPVAPTLQPTSLTLPTRVELIRGIGSSVASLSDDVLAQIGKVSAIYDDMLRLMHTGHPPTPLLADTISRFKIDQDLGPGSAAEPFNSRYAALQHSEHEWVRLFQREYPGLPKNAIEQMLDRYGVNLQATPNVTEARQVFARLDSKARQYQQHVRLNRAYEGLYLRSAVNPESDTLALHSLQNLPGWPKSLRIDVLDQTAIGSVLDRSGPLDAADVRHLIKTRDHYLHHGMQTDLYHALLGVLSEDERSALHLVSLDPASELRLKIGDQALPRSEFRLGLGRMDARLPFDARGLRGGGFPATPQTEALTQQMMRLQLKEIYPEFTDAQADAVLLREGLNAQAHIEWLKQQLQQLDTDLTGWVDQVESDVHGMDLDFLTLNDPGAAGLNAAQIEAYNVQLGQIEIQSERAVRNELAEQLVDIWQQRGPQQDLLLAGDQVRGVKLDLDFENYHRLPNLNVRFNNVLELSMRGFHLTEEESLNGFLEGFPNLEVLNLESVDLSHFNRGSDAQRSLPPAINQMRHLTTLNLRSTNLTFSERAASQLTDLTRLRTLVLSDNPLGVPPLVLGMSDLRWLDLRRTRIRSCPVGIMDEPCLLSLDLRNNWINRVPQQVLNQAIARDRVLLQGNQLTDEDTLLRLVDHRRRTGINVWLSDPGPNYGNPIEWLREGDSGQREARASTWQRLAARPLGSRFLRIMDGLTLTADFRVDYFALQARVWRLLGDAEASEALWARLVQDIEAAEVDPENPFTLFAALEDRARFYRDWETMGRPFPISAQ
;
A
#
# COMPACT_ATOMS: atom_id res chain seq x y z
N MET A 1 -24.27 11.31 34.95
CA MET A 1 -23.61 10.67 33.79
C MET A 1 -24.13 9.24 33.58
N ALA A 2 -23.88 8.28 34.48
CA ALA A 2 -24.31 6.88 34.26
C ALA A 2 -25.83 6.65 34.14
N LEU A 3 -26.64 7.35 34.93
CA LEU A 3 -28.10 7.25 34.85
C LEU A 3 -28.64 7.77 33.49
N ALA A 4 -28.03 8.84 32.96
CA ALA A 4 -28.40 9.40 31.67
C ALA A 4 -27.99 8.46 30.51
N GLY A 5 -26.81 7.84 30.59
CA GLY A 5 -26.37 6.82 29.64
C GLY A 5 -27.24 5.56 29.65
N LEU A 6 -27.69 5.11 30.82
CA LEU A 6 -28.62 3.98 30.96
C LEU A 6 -30.03 4.29 30.43
N ILE A 7 -30.53 5.51 30.64
CA ILE A 7 -31.82 5.95 30.09
C ILE A 7 -31.75 6.02 28.56
N ASP A 8 -30.66 6.58 28.01
CA ASP A 8 -30.45 6.68 26.57
C ASP A 8 -30.25 5.30 25.93
N ALA A 9 -29.59 4.37 26.65
CA ALA A 9 -29.49 2.98 26.25
C ALA A 9 -30.86 2.28 26.23
N GLY A 10 -31.74 2.58 27.19
CA GLY A 10 -33.10 2.07 27.23
C GLY A 10 -33.97 2.56 26.07
N TYR A 11 -33.86 3.85 25.71
CA TYR A 11 -34.54 4.40 24.53
C TYR A 11 -34.00 3.82 23.22
N GLY A 12 -32.68 3.61 23.12
CA GLY A 12 -32.08 2.91 21.99
C GLY A 12 -32.63 1.50 21.83
N LEU A 13 -32.74 0.75 22.93
CA LEU A 13 -33.21 -0.64 22.91
C LEU A 13 -34.69 -0.73 22.49
N ASP A 14 -35.53 0.22 22.91
CA ASP A 14 -36.91 0.34 22.46
C ASP A 14 -37.01 0.66 20.95
N GLN A 15 -36.14 1.54 20.43
CA GLN A 15 -36.06 1.85 19.00
C GLN A 15 -35.56 0.67 18.14
N VAL A 16 -34.67 -0.17 18.67
CA VAL A 16 -34.23 -1.41 18.00
C VAL A 16 -35.38 -2.40 17.85
N VAL A 17 -36.19 -2.55 18.91
CA VAL A 17 -37.27 -3.55 18.95
C VAL A 17 -38.51 -3.07 18.20
N ASN A 18 -38.86 -1.79 18.31
CA ASN A 18 -40.12 -1.24 17.79
C ASN A 18 -39.97 -0.36 16.53
N GLY A 19 -38.76 -0.14 16.02
CA GLY A 19 -38.50 0.63 14.81
C GLY A 19 -39.20 0.06 13.57
N LYS A 20 -39.83 0.92 12.77
CA LYS A 20 -40.60 0.51 11.58
C LYS A 20 -39.75 0.48 10.32
N THR A 21 -38.63 1.21 10.31
CA THR A 21 -37.68 1.26 9.20
C THR A 21 -36.31 0.70 9.59
N SER A 22 -35.54 0.26 8.59
CA SER A 22 -34.17 -0.25 8.81
C SER A 22 -33.26 0.82 9.41
N ASN A 23 -33.50 2.09 9.08
CA ASN A 23 -32.72 3.23 9.59
C ASN A 23 -33.01 3.52 11.07
N GLU A 24 -34.28 3.49 11.49
CA GLU A 24 -34.67 3.66 12.90
C GLU A 24 -34.13 2.54 13.81
N ARG A 25 -34.11 1.29 13.31
CA ARG A 25 -33.52 0.17 14.06
C ARG A 25 -32.00 0.31 14.17
N SER A 26 -31.33 0.77 13.11
CA SER A 26 -29.89 1.04 13.11
C SER A 26 -29.54 2.19 14.07
N GLU A 27 -30.29 3.29 14.07
CA GLU A 27 -30.13 4.40 15.02
C GLU A 27 -30.37 3.96 16.46
N GLY A 28 -31.34 3.07 16.70
CA GLY A 28 -31.58 2.47 18.02
C GLY A 28 -30.39 1.66 18.52
N VAL A 29 -29.73 0.88 17.67
CA VAL A 29 -28.53 0.09 18.04
C VAL A 29 -27.41 1.05 18.43
N THR A 30 -27.18 2.08 17.64
CA THR A 30 -26.17 3.11 17.90
C THR A 30 -26.43 3.81 19.24
N ARG A 31 -27.67 4.26 19.48
CA ARG A 31 -28.06 4.93 20.73
C ARG A 31 -27.92 4.02 21.96
N THR A 32 -28.18 2.72 21.80
CA THR A 32 -27.96 1.70 22.84
C THR A 32 -26.48 1.59 23.21
N VAL A 33 -25.61 1.46 22.21
CA VAL A 33 -24.17 1.28 22.39
C VAL A 33 -23.52 2.53 22.96
N PHE A 34 -23.87 3.72 22.46
CA PHE A 34 -23.36 5.00 22.98
C PHE A 34 -23.88 5.32 24.38
N GLY A 35 -25.14 4.99 24.70
CA GLY A 35 -25.67 5.10 26.05
C GLY A 35 -24.90 4.23 27.06
N LEU A 36 -24.60 2.98 26.69
CA LEU A 36 -23.81 2.05 27.50
C LEU A 36 -22.35 2.48 27.67
N LEU A 37 -21.72 2.99 26.60
CA LEU A 37 -20.35 3.53 26.64
C LEU A 37 -20.24 4.79 27.51
N ASN A 38 -21.26 5.64 27.52
CA ASN A 38 -21.33 6.79 28.43
C ASN A 38 -21.65 6.41 29.89
N ALA A 39 -22.17 5.20 30.13
CA ALA A 39 -22.43 4.66 31.47
C ALA A 39 -21.22 3.90 32.07
N LEU A 40 -20.23 3.56 31.25
CA LEU A 40 -19.00 2.86 31.64
C LEU A 40 -18.01 3.59 32.59
N PRO A 41 -18.12 4.89 32.95
CA PRO A 41 -17.20 5.50 33.93
C PRO A 41 -17.38 5.05 35.39
N ILE A 42 -18.17 4.01 35.71
CA ILE A 42 -18.36 3.54 37.10
C ILE A 42 -17.85 2.08 37.32
N ALA A 43 -17.44 1.36 36.28
CA ALA A 43 -16.94 -0.01 36.46
C ALA A 43 -15.45 -0.11 36.81
N ALA A 44 -14.68 0.98 36.68
CA ALA A 44 -13.23 0.97 36.93
C ALA A 44 -12.83 1.29 38.39
N GLU A 45 -13.73 1.81 39.22
CA GLU A 45 -13.43 2.19 40.62
C GLU A 45 -13.93 1.20 41.70
N VAL A 46 -14.60 0.11 41.32
CA VAL A 46 -15.07 -0.93 42.29
C VAL A 46 -14.28 -2.25 42.18
N ALA A 47 -13.34 -2.38 41.24
CA ALA A 47 -12.52 -3.60 41.09
C ALA A 47 -11.18 -3.58 41.87
N LEU A 48 -10.97 -2.60 42.74
CA LEU A 48 -9.83 -2.54 43.68
C LEU A 48 -10.29 -2.78 45.12
N LYS A 49 -10.88 -3.95 45.39
CA LYS A 49 -10.92 -4.61 46.72
C LYS A 49 -11.68 -5.93 46.62
N GLY A 50 -11.00 -7.06 46.83
CA GLY A 50 -11.64 -8.33 47.10
C GLY A 50 -10.89 -9.54 46.55
N GLU A 51 -10.02 -10.11 47.36
CA GLU A 51 -9.32 -11.38 47.15
C GLU A 51 -10.26 -12.62 47.18
N THR A 52 -9.78 -13.68 46.51
CA THR A 52 -10.01 -15.13 46.75
C THR A 52 -11.40 -15.75 46.50
N ALA A 53 -11.47 -16.73 45.59
CA ALA A 53 -11.61 -18.17 45.90
C ALA A 53 -12.10 -19.01 44.69
N VAL A 54 -11.61 -20.24 44.63
CA VAL A 54 -11.81 -21.32 43.65
C VAL A 54 -13.17 -22.02 43.82
N ALA A 55 -13.84 -22.47 42.73
CA ALA A 55 -14.60 -23.75 42.64
C ALA A 55 -15.29 -24.02 41.27
N HIS A 56 -15.18 -25.26 40.77
CA HIS A 56 -16.06 -25.90 39.75
C HIS A 56 -17.40 -26.38 40.37
N PRO A 57 -18.49 -26.58 39.60
CA PRO A 57 -18.91 -27.92 39.07
C PRO A 57 -19.67 -27.85 37.70
N GLU A 58 -19.65 -28.82 36.77
CA GLU A 58 -20.26 -30.18 36.65
C GLU A 58 -21.81 -30.31 36.49
N GLU A 59 -22.17 -30.92 35.35
CA GLU A 59 -23.29 -31.81 34.91
C GLU A 59 -24.75 -31.74 35.43
N GLY A 60 -25.71 -31.90 34.48
CA GLY A 60 -26.90 -32.73 34.67
C GLY A 60 -28.24 -32.28 34.03
N GLY A 61 -28.84 -33.13 33.16
CA GLY A 61 -30.31 -33.27 33.08
C GLY A 61 -30.98 -33.24 31.69
N VAL A 62 -31.51 -34.39 31.24
CA VAL A 62 -32.12 -34.69 29.92
C VAL A 62 -33.67 -34.79 29.99
N ARG A 63 -34.34 -34.22 28.97
CA ARG A 63 -35.63 -34.50 28.21
C ARG A 63 -36.75 -35.45 28.72
N PRO A 64 -38.04 -35.26 28.29
CA PRO A 64 -38.60 -35.72 26.97
C PRO A 64 -39.65 -34.76 26.28
N THR A 65 -39.52 -34.35 24.98
CA THR A 65 -40.17 -34.81 23.69
C THR A 65 -41.72 -34.76 23.60
N PRO A 66 -42.42 -34.56 22.43
CA PRO A 66 -41.97 -34.73 21.01
C PRO A 66 -42.49 -33.76 19.89
N GLU A 67 -41.80 -33.86 18.72
CA GLU A 67 -42.20 -33.80 17.27
C GLU A 67 -42.81 -32.53 16.61
N MET A 68 -42.11 -31.78 15.73
CA MET A 68 -41.68 -31.96 14.30
C MET A 68 -42.69 -31.42 13.24
N PRO A 69 -42.28 -30.88 12.04
CA PRO A 69 -40.96 -30.95 11.39
C PRO A 69 -40.31 -29.58 11.05
N VAL A 70 -38.98 -29.52 11.11
CA VAL A 70 -38.15 -28.40 10.61
C VAL A 70 -37.53 -28.82 9.28
N ALA A 71 -37.66 -27.96 8.26
CA ALA A 71 -36.96 -28.07 6.97
C ALA A 71 -35.43 -28.00 7.18
N PRO A 72 -34.62 -28.74 6.41
CA PRO A 72 -33.21 -28.89 6.70
C PRO A 72 -32.48 -27.55 6.58
N THR A 73 -31.92 -27.09 7.69
CA THR A 73 -30.94 -25.99 7.72
C THR A 73 -29.62 -26.58 7.26
N LEU A 74 -29.12 -26.10 6.12
CA LEU A 74 -27.80 -26.44 5.59
C LEU A 74 -26.73 -26.10 6.65
N GLN A 75 -26.01 -27.12 7.09
CA GLN A 75 -24.79 -26.94 7.90
C GLN A 75 -23.73 -26.21 7.07
N PRO A 76 -22.86 -25.38 7.69
CA PRO A 76 -21.69 -24.86 7.00
C PRO A 76 -20.77 -26.04 6.67
N THR A 77 -20.75 -26.43 5.41
CA THR A 77 -19.76 -27.35 4.86
C THR A 77 -18.38 -26.72 5.05
N SER A 78 -17.55 -27.38 5.85
CA SER A 78 -16.10 -27.18 5.79
C SER A 78 -15.66 -27.51 4.36
N LEU A 79 -15.45 -26.49 3.54
CA LEU A 79 -14.89 -26.64 2.19
C LEU A 79 -13.44 -27.12 2.35
N THR A 80 -13.24 -28.43 2.30
CA THR A 80 -11.92 -29.01 2.05
C THR A 80 -11.49 -28.55 0.66
N LEU A 81 -10.40 -27.78 0.58
CA LEU A 81 -9.83 -27.39 -0.70
C LEU A 81 -9.49 -28.65 -1.50
N PRO A 82 -9.91 -28.74 -2.77
CA PRO A 82 -9.60 -29.90 -3.61
C PRO A 82 -8.08 -30.06 -3.72
N THR A 83 -7.62 -31.30 -3.58
CA THR A 83 -6.23 -31.68 -3.76
C THR A 83 -5.79 -31.41 -5.21
N ARG A 84 -4.49 -31.20 -5.43
CA ARG A 84 -3.94 -30.95 -6.78
C ARG A 84 -4.29 -32.06 -7.78
N VAL A 85 -4.41 -33.31 -7.33
CA VAL A 85 -4.83 -34.45 -8.16
C VAL A 85 -6.30 -34.31 -8.60
N GLU A 86 -7.19 -33.91 -7.69
CA GLU A 86 -8.60 -33.64 -8.00
C GLU A 86 -8.74 -32.46 -8.97
N LEU A 87 -7.91 -31.42 -8.82
CA LEU A 87 -7.88 -30.29 -9.74
C LEU A 87 -7.46 -30.70 -11.16
N ILE A 88 -6.39 -31.49 -11.30
CA ILE A 88 -5.95 -32.00 -12.60
C ILE A 88 -7.00 -32.93 -13.20
N ARG A 89 -7.61 -33.81 -12.40
CA ARG A 89 -8.68 -34.71 -12.85
C ARG A 89 -9.88 -33.95 -13.44
N GLY A 90 -10.17 -32.75 -12.93
CA GLY A 90 -11.25 -31.91 -13.46
C GLY A 90 -10.94 -31.15 -14.75
N ILE A 91 -9.74 -31.28 -15.34
CA ILE A 91 -9.43 -30.72 -16.67
C ILE A 91 -10.27 -31.40 -17.77
N GLY A 92 -10.79 -32.60 -17.51
CA GLY A 92 -11.78 -33.27 -18.36
C GLY A 92 -11.32 -34.60 -18.96
N SER A 93 -11.88 -34.98 -20.11
CA SER A 93 -11.72 -36.32 -20.71
C SER A 93 -10.29 -36.68 -21.11
N SER A 94 -9.41 -35.70 -21.30
CA SER A 94 -8.00 -35.90 -21.69
C SER A 94 -7.18 -36.64 -20.64
N VAL A 95 -7.55 -36.52 -19.36
CA VAL A 95 -6.87 -37.15 -18.22
C VAL A 95 -7.66 -38.29 -17.58
N ALA A 96 -8.88 -38.56 -18.07
CA ALA A 96 -9.81 -39.52 -17.46
C ALA A 96 -9.28 -40.97 -17.42
N SER A 97 -8.38 -41.34 -18.33
CA SER A 97 -7.75 -42.67 -18.37
C SER A 97 -6.52 -42.82 -17.47
N LEU A 98 -6.06 -41.74 -16.85
CA LEU A 98 -4.83 -41.71 -16.04
C LEU A 98 -5.14 -42.04 -14.57
N SER A 99 -4.29 -42.84 -13.94
CA SER A 99 -4.41 -43.15 -12.51
C SER A 99 -4.05 -41.95 -11.63
N ASP A 100 -4.51 -41.93 -10.36
CA ASP A 100 -4.16 -40.88 -9.40
C ASP A 100 -2.65 -40.69 -9.23
N ASP A 101 -1.88 -41.79 -9.26
CA ASP A 101 -0.42 -41.73 -9.20
C ASP A 101 0.17 -40.99 -10.41
N VAL A 102 -0.32 -41.28 -11.62
CA VAL A 102 0.11 -40.60 -12.84
C VAL A 102 -0.29 -39.12 -12.82
N LEU A 103 -1.47 -38.79 -12.30
CA LEU A 103 -1.91 -37.40 -12.13
C LEU A 103 -1.04 -36.65 -11.11
N ALA A 104 -0.65 -37.30 -10.02
CA ALA A 104 0.29 -36.73 -9.05
C ALA A 104 1.67 -36.48 -9.69
N GLN A 105 2.15 -37.40 -10.53
CA GLN A 105 3.39 -37.22 -11.30
C GLN A 105 3.28 -36.06 -12.29
N ILE A 106 2.19 -35.97 -13.06
CA ILE A 106 1.91 -34.82 -13.94
C ILE A 106 1.87 -33.52 -13.12
N GLY A 107 1.29 -33.53 -11.94
CA GLY A 107 1.25 -32.39 -11.04
C GLY A 107 2.64 -31.92 -10.59
N LYS A 108 3.57 -32.84 -10.34
CA LYS A 108 4.98 -32.52 -10.01
C LYS A 108 5.75 -32.00 -11.22
N VAL A 109 5.45 -32.55 -12.40
CA VAL A 109 6.15 -32.26 -13.66
C VAL A 109 5.56 -31.08 -14.43
N SER A 110 4.38 -30.58 -14.09
CA SER A 110 3.79 -29.38 -14.72
C SER A 110 4.07 -28.13 -13.88
N ALA A 111 4.63 -27.07 -14.49
CA ALA A 111 4.96 -25.80 -13.82
C ALA A 111 3.73 -24.90 -13.64
N ILE A 112 2.65 -25.46 -13.10
CA ILE A 112 1.34 -24.81 -13.04
C ILE A 112 0.90 -24.67 -11.59
N TYR A 113 0.48 -23.47 -11.22
CA TYR A 113 -0.04 -23.20 -9.89
C TYR A 113 -1.47 -23.74 -9.72
N ASP A 114 -1.85 -24.09 -8.49
CA ASP A 114 -3.16 -24.66 -8.21
C ASP A 114 -4.31 -23.72 -8.62
N ASP A 115 -4.10 -22.40 -8.60
CA ASP A 115 -5.06 -21.40 -9.08
C ASP A 115 -5.34 -21.49 -10.58
N MET A 116 -4.31 -21.76 -11.39
CA MET A 116 -4.50 -22.00 -12.82
C MET A 116 -5.22 -23.32 -13.09
N LEU A 117 -4.98 -24.35 -12.27
CA LEU A 117 -5.71 -25.62 -12.38
C LEU A 117 -7.19 -25.43 -11.98
N ARG A 118 -7.49 -24.59 -10.99
CA ARG A 118 -8.87 -24.21 -10.63
C ARG A 118 -9.57 -23.48 -11.78
N LEU A 119 -8.88 -22.60 -12.50
CA LEU A 119 -9.41 -21.94 -13.70
C LEU A 119 -9.67 -22.92 -14.84
N MET A 120 -8.86 -23.97 -15.01
CA MET A 120 -9.10 -25.01 -16.00
C MET A 120 -10.29 -25.90 -15.63
N HIS A 121 -10.50 -26.13 -14.33
CA HIS A 121 -11.64 -26.86 -13.80
C HIS A 121 -13.01 -26.21 -14.13
N THR A 122 -13.03 -24.91 -14.47
CA THR A 122 -14.25 -24.21 -14.89
C THR A 122 -14.56 -24.35 -16.39
N GLY A 123 -13.78 -25.15 -17.13
CA GLY A 123 -14.03 -25.47 -18.55
C GLY A 123 -13.05 -24.85 -19.55
N HIS A 124 -11.99 -24.19 -19.07
CA HIS A 124 -10.93 -23.66 -19.95
C HIS A 124 -9.98 -24.78 -20.42
N PRO A 125 -9.50 -24.75 -21.68
CA PRO A 125 -8.57 -25.76 -22.16
C PRO A 125 -7.24 -25.70 -21.38
N PRO A 126 -6.55 -26.85 -21.20
CA PRO A 126 -5.25 -26.87 -20.55
C PRO A 126 -4.23 -26.03 -21.32
N THR A 127 -3.29 -25.42 -20.59
CA THR A 127 -2.14 -24.74 -21.24
C THR A 127 -1.41 -25.72 -22.17
N PRO A 128 -0.77 -25.25 -23.26
CA PRO A 128 -0.14 -26.15 -24.22
C PRO A 128 0.90 -27.08 -23.61
N LEU A 129 1.69 -26.57 -22.65
CA LEU A 129 2.70 -27.39 -21.98
C LEU A 129 2.06 -28.50 -21.13
N LEU A 130 0.96 -28.23 -20.44
CA LEU A 130 0.25 -29.26 -19.69
C LEU A 130 -0.41 -30.28 -20.61
N ALA A 131 -1.08 -29.81 -21.67
CA ALA A 131 -1.72 -30.68 -22.64
C ALA A 131 -0.70 -31.61 -23.32
N ASP A 132 0.48 -31.09 -23.61
CA ASP A 132 1.60 -31.84 -24.17
C ASP A 132 2.17 -32.86 -23.17
N THR A 133 2.40 -32.48 -21.91
CA THR A 133 2.82 -33.41 -20.84
C THR A 133 1.78 -34.53 -20.66
N ILE A 134 0.48 -34.20 -20.58
CA ILE A 134 -0.61 -35.20 -20.49
C ILE A 134 -0.55 -36.19 -21.65
N SER A 135 -0.38 -35.70 -22.88
CA SER A 135 -0.30 -36.54 -24.08
C SER A 135 0.85 -37.52 -24.01
N ARG A 136 1.99 -37.12 -23.46
CA ARG A 136 3.18 -37.97 -23.33
C ARG A 136 3.04 -39.02 -22.24
N PHE A 137 2.48 -38.67 -21.08
CA PHE A 137 2.16 -39.65 -20.05
C PHE A 137 1.14 -40.67 -20.54
N LYS A 138 0.18 -40.26 -21.38
CA LYS A 138 -0.76 -41.18 -22.02
C LYS A 138 -0.07 -42.15 -23.00
N ILE A 139 0.83 -41.65 -23.84
CA ILE A 139 1.63 -42.52 -24.74
C ILE A 139 2.44 -43.54 -23.94
N ASP A 140 3.07 -43.12 -22.83
CA ASP A 140 3.85 -44.01 -21.97
C ASP A 140 2.98 -45.09 -21.31
N GLN A 141 1.81 -44.71 -20.79
CA GLN A 141 0.83 -45.64 -20.24
C GLN A 141 0.37 -46.67 -21.29
N ASP A 142 0.07 -46.21 -22.52
CA ASP A 142 -0.40 -47.07 -23.62
C ASP A 142 0.68 -48.03 -24.14
N LEU A 143 1.96 -47.74 -23.92
CA LEU A 143 3.08 -48.58 -24.32
C LEU A 143 3.44 -49.62 -23.25
N GLY A 144 3.08 -49.39 -21.99
CA GLY A 144 3.32 -50.32 -20.88
C GLY A 144 4.79 -50.40 -20.44
N PRO A 145 5.07 -51.12 -19.33
CA PRO A 145 6.42 -51.26 -18.78
C PRO A 145 7.36 -52.02 -19.73
N GLY A 146 8.58 -51.50 -19.94
CA GLY A 146 9.63 -52.15 -20.74
C GLY A 146 9.64 -51.82 -22.23
N SER A 147 8.79 -50.90 -22.69
CA SER A 147 8.78 -50.42 -24.07
C SER A 147 10.00 -49.54 -24.40
N ALA A 148 10.60 -49.78 -25.57
CA ALA A 148 11.75 -49.01 -26.06
C ALA A 148 11.38 -47.56 -26.42
N ALA A 149 12.37 -46.67 -26.50
CA ALA A 149 12.17 -45.25 -26.81
C ALA A 149 11.62 -44.99 -28.23
N GLU A 150 11.87 -45.89 -29.18
CA GLU A 150 11.45 -45.72 -30.58
C GLU A 150 9.92 -45.69 -30.77
N PRO A 151 9.13 -46.68 -30.26
CA PRO A 151 7.67 -46.62 -30.28
C PRO A 151 7.08 -45.34 -29.68
N PHE A 152 7.66 -44.87 -28.57
CA PHE A 152 7.25 -43.62 -27.91
C PHE A 152 7.49 -42.42 -28.82
N ASN A 153 8.71 -42.29 -29.35
CA ASN A 153 9.09 -41.18 -30.23
C ASN A 153 8.24 -41.14 -31.51
N SER A 154 7.92 -42.30 -32.09
CA SER A 154 7.07 -42.42 -33.27
C SER A 154 5.63 -41.94 -33.00
N ARG A 155 5.00 -42.42 -31.92
CA ARG A 155 3.64 -41.99 -31.52
C ARG A 155 3.59 -40.51 -31.19
N TYR A 156 4.61 -39.99 -30.49
CA TYR A 156 4.67 -38.58 -30.15
C TYR A 156 4.87 -37.71 -31.41
N ALA A 157 5.77 -38.10 -32.32
CA ALA A 157 5.99 -37.37 -33.57
C ALA A 157 4.71 -37.27 -34.44
N ALA A 158 3.87 -38.32 -34.44
CA ALA A 158 2.57 -38.28 -35.12
C ALA A 158 1.63 -37.20 -34.55
N LEU A 159 1.63 -36.96 -33.22
CA LEU A 159 0.85 -35.88 -32.60
C LEU A 159 1.38 -34.48 -32.93
N GLN A 160 2.69 -34.35 -33.19
CA GLN A 160 3.34 -33.08 -33.49
C GLN A 160 3.19 -32.66 -34.96
N HIS A 161 2.65 -33.53 -35.81
CA HIS A 161 2.41 -33.22 -37.22
C HIS A 161 1.30 -32.16 -37.37
N SER A 162 1.58 -31.12 -38.16
CA SER A 162 0.61 -30.09 -38.52
C SER A 162 0.54 -29.93 -40.03
N GLU A 163 -0.68 -29.80 -40.55
CA GLU A 163 -0.96 -29.49 -41.95
C GLU A 163 -0.68 -28.00 -42.26
N HIS A 164 -0.60 -27.15 -41.23
CA HIS A 164 -0.38 -25.71 -41.38
C HIS A 164 1.10 -25.39 -41.67
N GLU A 165 1.35 -24.68 -42.78
CA GLU A 165 2.70 -24.33 -43.22
C GLU A 165 3.43 -23.41 -42.21
N TRP A 166 2.70 -22.45 -41.61
CA TRP A 166 3.20 -21.60 -40.54
C TRP A 166 3.77 -22.39 -39.36
N VAL A 167 3.06 -23.43 -38.92
CA VAL A 167 3.48 -24.27 -37.78
C VAL A 167 4.73 -25.06 -38.14
N ARG A 168 4.80 -25.63 -39.35
CA ARG A 168 5.98 -26.37 -39.83
C ARG A 168 7.21 -25.47 -39.96
N LEU A 169 7.05 -24.23 -40.43
CA LEU A 169 8.14 -23.26 -40.47
C LEU A 169 8.63 -22.90 -39.07
N PHE A 170 7.71 -22.67 -38.12
CA PHE A 170 8.07 -22.39 -36.72
C PHE A 170 8.78 -23.56 -36.05
N GLN A 171 8.32 -24.80 -36.27
CA GLN A 171 8.99 -26.00 -35.74
C GLN A 171 10.39 -26.19 -36.33
N ARG A 172 10.63 -25.74 -37.56
CA ARG A 172 11.96 -25.82 -38.20
C ARG A 172 12.95 -24.84 -37.58
N GLU A 173 12.50 -23.61 -37.27
CA GLU A 173 13.34 -22.58 -36.65
C GLU A 173 13.57 -22.86 -35.15
N TYR A 174 12.52 -23.31 -34.45
CA TYR A 174 12.54 -23.62 -33.03
C TYR A 174 12.27 -25.12 -32.79
N PRO A 175 13.27 -25.98 -33.05
CA PRO A 175 13.09 -27.43 -32.88
C PRO A 175 12.74 -27.77 -31.42
N GLY A 176 11.89 -28.77 -31.25
CA GLY A 176 11.46 -29.26 -29.94
C GLY A 176 10.24 -28.54 -29.33
N LEU A 177 9.77 -27.43 -29.90
CA LEU A 177 8.52 -26.82 -29.47
C LEU A 177 7.30 -27.69 -29.85
N PRO A 178 6.38 -27.96 -28.90
CA PRO A 178 5.13 -28.65 -29.19
C PRO A 178 4.24 -27.87 -30.17
N LYS A 179 3.57 -28.59 -31.07
CA LYS A 179 2.63 -28.07 -32.07
C LYS A 179 1.59 -27.13 -31.45
N ASN A 180 0.95 -27.56 -30.37
CA ASN A 180 -0.08 -26.80 -29.67
C ASN A 180 0.45 -25.49 -29.06
N ALA A 181 1.71 -25.46 -28.62
CA ALA A 181 2.34 -24.24 -28.10
C ALA A 181 2.59 -23.23 -29.22
N ILE A 182 2.96 -23.70 -30.42
CA ILE A 182 3.14 -22.87 -31.61
C ILE A 182 1.79 -22.34 -32.10
N GLU A 183 0.77 -23.22 -32.21
CA GLU A 183 -0.58 -22.82 -32.63
C GLU A 183 -1.17 -21.76 -31.70
N GLN A 184 -1.07 -21.93 -30.38
CA GLN A 184 -1.54 -20.92 -29.43
C GLN A 184 -0.73 -19.61 -29.52
N MET A 185 0.59 -19.70 -29.72
CA MET A 185 1.44 -18.52 -29.86
C MET A 185 1.11 -17.73 -31.12
N LEU A 186 0.84 -18.40 -32.23
CA LEU A 186 0.45 -17.75 -33.49
C LEU A 186 -0.97 -17.19 -33.43
N ASP A 187 -1.92 -17.93 -32.85
CA ASP A 187 -3.32 -17.52 -32.68
C ASP A 187 -3.44 -16.26 -31.80
N ARG A 188 -2.71 -16.21 -30.68
CA ARG A 188 -2.69 -15.03 -29.79
C ARG A 188 -2.15 -13.77 -30.46
N TYR A 189 -1.34 -13.91 -31.51
CA TYR A 189 -0.79 -12.81 -32.30
C TYR A 189 -1.58 -12.55 -33.59
N GLY A 190 -2.76 -13.16 -33.73
CA GLY A 190 -3.67 -12.92 -34.85
C GLY A 190 -3.20 -13.49 -36.19
N VAL A 191 -2.28 -14.46 -36.19
CA VAL A 191 -1.77 -15.07 -37.42
C VAL A 191 -2.78 -16.06 -37.97
N ASN A 192 -3.20 -15.87 -39.22
CA ASN A 192 -4.09 -16.80 -39.90
C ASN A 192 -3.34 -18.07 -40.33
N LEU A 193 -3.49 -19.15 -39.57
CA LEU A 193 -2.85 -20.45 -39.81
C LEU A 193 -3.26 -21.13 -41.13
N GLN A 194 -4.37 -20.71 -41.75
CA GLN A 194 -4.85 -21.25 -43.04
C GLN A 194 -4.19 -20.57 -44.24
N ALA A 195 -3.57 -19.40 -44.05
CA ALA A 195 -2.88 -18.69 -45.11
C ALA A 195 -1.45 -19.22 -45.31
N THR A 196 -0.96 -19.15 -46.54
CA THR A 196 0.44 -19.49 -46.84
C THR A 196 1.37 -18.34 -46.41
N PRO A 197 2.43 -18.61 -45.62
CA PRO A 197 3.34 -17.59 -45.13
C PRO A 197 4.10 -16.89 -46.26
N ASN A 198 4.04 -15.56 -46.31
CA ASN A 198 4.98 -14.78 -47.13
C ASN A 198 6.32 -14.62 -46.39
N VAL A 199 7.44 -14.60 -47.12
CA VAL A 199 8.81 -14.50 -46.56
C VAL A 199 8.99 -13.26 -45.68
N THR A 200 8.46 -12.11 -46.10
CA THR A 200 8.57 -10.85 -45.34
C THR A 200 7.76 -10.91 -44.04
N GLU A 201 6.56 -11.46 -44.12
CA GLU A 201 5.66 -11.63 -42.97
C GLU A 201 6.24 -12.64 -41.98
N ALA A 202 6.74 -13.79 -42.46
CA ALA A 202 7.38 -14.80 -41.63
C ALA A 202 8.58 -14.24 -40.88
N ARG A 203 9.45 -13.44 -41.52
CA ARG A 203 10.58 -12.79 -40.84
C ARG A 203 10.12 -11.83 -39.74
N GLN A 204 9.06 -11.05 -39.97
CA GLN A 204 8.54 -10.13 -38.96
C GLN A 204 7.92 -10.87 -37.77
N VAL A 205 7.11 -11.90 -38.03
CA VAL A 205 6.50 -12.73 -36.99
C VAL A 205 7.59 -13.45 -36.19
N PHE A 206 8.61 -14.01 -36.85
CA PHE A 206 9.74 -14.64 -36.17
C PHE A 206 10.53 -13.67 -35.30
N ALA A 207 10.86 -12.48 -35.81
CA ALA A 207 11.59 -11.48 -35.03
C ALA A 207 10.82 -11.05 -33.77
N ARG A 208 9.49 -10.88 -33.89
CA ARG A 208 8.63 -10.50 -32.75
C ARG A 208 8.48 -11.63 -31.72
N LEU A 209 8.40 -12.87 -32.18
CA LEU A 209 8.16 -14.02 -31.32
C LEU A 209 9.44 -14.72 -30.85
N ASP A 210 10.63 -14.33 -31.31
CA ASP A 210 11.91 -15.02 -31.01
C ASP A 210 12.16 -15.19 -29.51
N SER A 211 12.10 -14.09 -28.76
CA SER A 211 12.28 -14.11 -27.31
C SER A 211 11.27 -15.05 -26.63
N LYS A 212 9.99 -14.99 -27.05
CA LYS A 212 8.93 -15.83 -26.48
C LYS A 212 9.09 -17.30 -26.84
N ALA A 213 9.47 -17.60 -28.09
CA ALA A 213 9.72 -18.95 -28.58
C ALA A 213 10.91 -19.60 -27.85
N ARG A 214 12.00 -18.86 -27.65
CA ARG A 214 13.16 -19.32 -26.88
C ARG A 214 12.82 -19.56 -25.40
N GLN A 215 12.03 -18.68 -24.79
CA GLN A 215 11.52 -18.89 -23.44
C GLN A 215 10.70 -20.18 -23.35
N TYR A 216 9.78 -20.42 -24.30
CA TYR A 216 9.01 -21.65 -24.37
C TYR A 216 9.90 -22.89 -24.58
N GLN A 217 10.93 -22.81 -25.44
CA GLN A 217 11.88 -23.93 -25.64
C GLN A 217 12.58 -24.30 -24.33
N GLN A 218 12.97 -23.30 -23.53
CA GLN A 218 13.57 -23.55 -22.23
C GLN A 218 12.58 -24.22 -21.25
N HIS A 219 11.32 -23.78 -21.23
CA HIS A 219 10.29 -24.44 -20.42
C HIS A 219 10.00 -25.88 -20.87
N VAL A 220 9.96 -26.14 -22.17
CA VAL A 220 9.80 -27.50 -22.72
C VAL A 220 10.99 -28.36 -22.31
N ARG A 221 12.22 -27.88 -22.51
CA ARG A 221 13.44 -28.59 -22.12
C ARG A 221 13.43 -29.00 -20.65
N LEU A 222 13.07 -28.07 -19.77
CA LEU A 222 12.92 -28.35 -18.34
C LEU A 222 11.82 -29.39 -18.09
N ASN A 223 10.61 -29.21 -18.64
CA ASN A 223 9.54 -30.19 -18.47
C ASN A 223 9.98 -31.59 -18.92
N ARG A 224 10.66 -31.72 -20.07
CA ARG A 224 11.17 -33.00 -20.57
C ARG A 224 12.16 -33.66 -19.62
N ALA A 225 13.01 -32.89 -18.94
CA ALA A 225 13.93 -33.43 -17.96
C ALA A 225 13.20 -34.01 -16.75
N TYR A 226 12.18 -33.31 -16.23
CA TYR A 226 11.36 -33.81 -15.11
C TYR A 226 10.44 -34.96 -15.54
N GLU A 227 9.86 -34.92 -16.74
CA GLU A 227 9.06 -36.00 -17.31
C GLU A 227 9.86 -37.31 -17.35
N GLY A 228 11.13 -37.26 -17.77
CA GLY A 228 11.98 -38.46 -17.82
C GLY A 228 12.36 -39.04 -16.45
N LEU A 229 12.03 -38.41 -15.33
CA LEU A 229 12.08 -39.07 -14.02
C LEU A 229 10.93 -40.06 -13.82
N TYR A 230 9.84 -39.94 -14.59
CA TYR A 230 8.63 -40.76 -14.43
C TYR A 230 8.29 -41.60 -15.68
N LEU A 231 8.49 -41.06 -16.88
CA LEU A 231 8.15 -41.73 -18.15
C LEU A 231 9.10 -42.90 -18.44
N ARG A 232 8.59 -44.13 -18.51
CA ARG A 232 9.41 -45.34 -18.63
C ARG A 232 9.97 -45.55 -20.04
N SER A 233 9.22 -45.13 -21.04
CA SER A 233 9.49 -45.32 -22.46
C SER A 233 10.15 -44.10 -23.12
N ALA A 234 10.53 -43.09 -22.34
CA ALA A 234 11.18 -41.88 -22.85
C ALA A 234 12.57 -41.70 -22.22
N VAL A 235 13.60 -41.65 -23.07
CA VAL A 235 14.98 -41.38 -22.66
C VAL A 235 15.30 -39.91 -22.92
N ASN A 236 15.79 -39.21 -21.90
CA ASN A 236 16.27 -37.85 -22.02
C ASN A 236 17.60 -37.70 -21.25
N PRO A 237 18.71 -37.33 -21.92
CA PRO A 237 20.00 -37.10 -21.25
C PRO A 237 19.96 -36.08 -20.11
N GLU A 238 19.07 -35.10 -20.19
CA GLU A 238 18.91 -34.08 -19.16
C GLU A 238 18.16 -34.62 -17.93
N SER A 239 17.35 -35.68 -18.11
CA SER A 239 16.76 -36.41 -16.98
C SER A 239 17.81 -37.18 -16.19
N ASP A 240 18.82 -37.74 -16.86
CA ASP A 240 19.96 -38.36 -16.17
C ASP A 240 20.71 -37.34 -15.33
N THR A 241 20.96 -36.17 -15.90
CA THR A 241 21.63 -35.05 -15.23
C THR A 241 20.81 -34.60 -14.02
N LEU A 242 19.49 -34.40 -14.19
CA LEU A 242 18.59 -34.06 -13.09
C LEU A 242 18.61 -35.14 -12.00
N ALA A 243 18.55 -36.41 -12.37
CA ALA A 243 18.58 -37.51 -11.41
C ALA A 243 19.89 -37.54 -10.62
N LEU A 244 21.03 -37.42 -11.31
CA LEU A 244 22.37 -37.44 -10.72
C LEU A 244 22.57 -36.30 -9.70
N HIS A 245 22.11 -35.09 -10.02
CA HIS A 245 22.23 -33.92 -9.14
C HIS A 245 21.14 -33.82 -8.08
N SER A 246 20.11 -34.66 -8.16
CA SER A 246 19.08 -34.79 -7.11
C SER A 246 19.45 -35.83 -6.04
N LEU A 247 20.50 -36.65 -6.26
CA LEU A 247 20.88 -37.73 -5.33
C LEU A 247 21.17 -37.21 -3.91
N GLN A 248 21.77 -36.02 -3.80
CA GLN A 248 22.12 -35.41 -2.51
C GLN A 248 20.89 -35.01 -1.68
N ASN A 249 19.72 -34.87 -2.30
CA ASN A 249 18.47 -34.56 -1.61
C ASN A 249 17.80 -35.80 -1.01
N LEU A 250 18.27 -37.01 -1.37
CA LEU A 250 17.68 -38.24 -0.85
C LEU A 250 18.03 -38.46 0.63
N PRO A 251 17.03 -38.70 1.49
CA PRO A 251 17.29 -39.04 2.88
C PRO A 251 18.03 -40.38 2.96
N GLY A 252 19.18 -40.39 3.62
CA GLY A 252 20.07 -41.55 3.70
C GLY A 252 21.17 -41.59 2.64
N TRP A 253 21.24 -40.63 1.71
CA TRP A 253 22.35 -40.56 0.75
C TRP A 253 23.68 -40.28 1.45
N PRO A 254 24.77 -41.00 1.14
CA PRO A 254 26.07 -40.79 1.78
C PRO A 254 26.64 -39.40 1.48
N LYS A 255 26.85 -38.59 2.52
CA LYS A 255 27.31 -37.19 2.36
C LYS A 255 28.73 -37.05 1.82
N SER A 256 29.56 -38.08 1.98
CA SER A 256 30.97 -38.09 1.55
C SER A 256 31.20 -38.83 0.23
N LEU A 257 30.14 -39.22 -0.47
CA LEU A 257 30.20 -39.97 -1.73
C LEU A 257 30.13 -39.01 -2.92
N ARG A 258 31.04 -39.18 -3.87
CA ARG A 258 31.01 -38.54 -5.19
C ARG A 258 30.84 -39.56 -6.30
N ILE A 259 29.94 -39.27 -7.23
CA ILE A 259 29.73 -40.03 -8.46
C ILE A 259 30.32 -39.26 -9.63
N ASP A 260 31.28 -39.88 -10.33
CA ASP A 260 31.88 -39.35 -11.56
C ASP A 260 31.35 -40.16 -12.77
N VAL A 261 30.72 -39.49 -13.73
CA VAL A 261 30.25 -40.11 -14.98
C VAL A 261 31.34 -39.96 -16.05
N LEU A 262 31.85 -41.08 -16.57
CA LEU A 262 32.96 -41.17 -17.52
C LEU A 262 32.46 -41.51 -18.94
N ASP A 263 33.12 -40.97 -19.96
CA ASP A 263 32.79 -41.23 -21.37
C ASP A 263 33.40 -42.55 -21.88
N GLN A 264 32.56 -43.46 -22.35
CA GLN A 264 32.85 -44.74 -23.03
C GLN A 264 33.67 -45.79 -22.26
N THR A 265 34.66 -45.40 -21.46
CA THR A 265 35.61 -46.30 -20.80
C THR A 265 35.91 -45.83 -19.38
N ALA A 266 36.50 -46.72 -18.56
CA ALA A 266 36.92 -46.41 -17.20
C ALA A 266 38.06 -45.37 -17.09
N ILE A 267 38.70 -45.01 -18.22
CA ILE A 267 39.74 -43.96 -18.31
C ILE A 267 39.25 -42.79 -19.18
N GLY A 268 37.95 -42.76 -19.48
CA GLY A 268 37.32 -41.72 -20.29
C GLY A 268 37.34 -40.35 -19.63
N SER A 269 37.06 -39.31 -20.42
CA SER A 269 36.84 -37.96 -19.87
C SER A 269 35.60 -37.93 -18.99
N VAL A 270 35.65 -37.17 -17.90
CA VAL A 270 34.50 -37.00 -17.01
C VAL A 270 33.45 -36.12 -17.71
N LEU A 271 32.29 -36.71 -18.01
CA LEU A 271 31.13 -36.04 -18.58
C LEU A 271 30.36 -35.25 -17.53
N ASP A 272 30.20 -35.82 -16.33
CA ASP A 272 29.42 -35.21 -15.26
C ASP A 272 29.93 -35.65 -13.88
N ARG A 273 29.67 -34.86 -12.83
CA ARG A 273 30.05 -35.18 -11.44
C ARG A 273 29.00 -34.67 -10.46
N SER A 274 28.60 -35.53 -9.53
CA SER A 274 27.72 -35.17 -8.41
C SER A 274 28.31 -35.61 -7.08
N GLY A 275 28.32 -34.70 -6.10
CA GLY A 275 28.86 -34.91 -4.75
C GLY A 275 30.07 -34.01 -4.44
N PRO A 276 30.55 -34.01 -3.17
CA PRO A 276 31.63 -33.14 -2.73
C PRO A 276 32.94 -33.39 -3.50
N LEU A 277 33.71 -32.34 -3.80
CA LEU A 277 34.96 -32.47 -4.55
C LEU A 277 36.07 -33.14 -3.74
N ASP A 278 36.07 -32.96 -2.43
CA ASP A 278 36.97 -33.54 -1.43
C ASP A 278 36.49 -34.88 -0.90
N ALA A 279 35.44 -35.46 -1.51
CA ALA A 279 34.96 -36.80 -1.21
C ALA A 279 36.10 -37.82 -1.28
N ALA A 280 36.34 -38.52 -0.16
CA ALA A 280 37.28 -39.63 -0.09
C ALA A 280 36.76 -40.88 -0.82
N ASP A 281 35.43 -41.01 -0.92
CA ASP A 281 34.76 -42.10 -1.63
C ASP A 281 34.25 -41.59 -2.98
N VAL A 282 34.95 -41.99 -4.05
CA VAL A 282 34.62 -41.63 -5.44
C VAL A 282 34.27 -42.89 -6.21
N ARG A 283 33.09 -42.91 -6.84
CA ARG A 283 32.61 -44.03 -7.64
C ARG A 283 32.34 -43.59 -9.06
N HIS A 284 32.59 -44.51 -9.99
CA HIS A 284 32.58 -44.21 -11.42
C HIS A 284 31.41 -44.90 -12.12
N LEU A 285 30.66 -44.14 -12.91
CA LEU A 285 29.66 -44.64 -13.85
C LEU A 285 30.21 -44.46 -15.26
N ILE A 286 30.13 -45.48 -16.11
CA ILE A 286 30.60 -45.40 -17.50
C ILE A 286 29.38 -45.21 -18.39
N LYS A 287 29.32 -44.10 -19.13
CA LYS A 287 28.24 -43.79 -20.09
C LYS A 287 28.69 -44.10 -21.51
N THR A 288 27.87 -44.85 -22.25
CA THR A 288 28.06 -45.18 -23.67
C THR A 288 26.82 -44.77 -24.46
N ARG A 289 26.92 -43.72 -25.28
CA ARG A 289 25.77 -43.12 -26.00
C ARG A 289 24.62 -42.84 -25.02
N ASP A 290 23.55 -43.62 -25.10
CA ASP A 290 22.31 -43.45 -24.32
C ASP A 290 22.17 -44.45 -23.14
N HIS A 291 23.20 -45.25 -22.85
CA HIS A 291 23.17 -46.29 -21.80
C HIS A 291 24.36 -46.17 -20.85
N TYR A 292 24.24 -46.77 -19.67
CA TYR A 292 25.33 -46.92 -18.71
C TYR A 292 25.84 -48.36 -18.69
N LEU A 293 27.09 -48.57 -18.27
CA LEU A 293 27.66 -49.90 -18.12
C LEU A 293 27.78 -50.27 -16.65
N HIS A 294 27.24 -51.44 -16.30
CA HIS A 294 27.49 -52.09 -15.02
C HIS A 294 27.96 -53.52 -15.26
N HIS A 295 29.16 -53.87 -14.76
CA HIS A 295 29.79 -55.19 -14.96
C HIS A 295 29.85 -55.63 -16.45
N GLY A 296 29.99 -54.68 -17.38
CA GLY A 296 30.04 -54.94 -18.83
C GLY A 296 28.68 -55.09 -19.52
N MET A 297 27.57 -55.02 -18.78
CA MET A 297 26.21 -55.06 -19.33
C MET A 297 25.65 -53.64 -19.50
N GLN A 298 24.87 -53.42 -20.56
CA GLN A 298 24.16 -52.16 -20.77
C GLN A 298 22.96 -52.06 -19.82
N THR A 299 22.87 -50.95 -19.09
CA THR A 299 21.82 -50.66 -18.13
C THR A 299 21.35 -49.20 -18.26
N ASP A 300 20.25 -48.86 -17.59
CA ASP A 300 19.89 -47.46 -17.35
C ASP A 300 20.74 -46.85 -16.22
N LEU A 301 20.55 -45.55 -15.97
CA LEU A 301 21.23 -44.82 -14.90
C LEU A 301 20.96 -45.41 -13.51
N TYR A 302 19.70 -45.79 -13.23
CA TYR A 302 19.27 -46.22 -11.90
C TYR A 302 19.87 -47.58 -11.51
N HIS A 303 19.90 -48.53 -12.44
CA HIS A 303 20.59 -49.81 -12.27
C HIS A 303 22.10 -49.63 -12.12
N ALA A 304 22.70 -48.72 -12.89
CA ALA A 304 24.13 -48.41 -12.75
C ALA A 304 24.46 -47.79 -11.40
N LEU A 305 23.61 -46.87 -10.90
CA LEU A 305 23.72 -46.28 -9.56
C LEU A 305 23.58 -47.32 -8.46
N LEU A 306 22.59 -48.20 -8.54
CA LEU A 306 22.46 -49.30 -7.59
C LEU A 306 23.70 -50.18 -7.57
N GLY A 307 24.23 -50.50 -8.75
CA GLY A 307 25.43 -51.31 -8.92
C GLY A 307 26.67 -50.74 -8.25
N VAL A 308 26.77 -49.41 -8.09
CA VAL A 308 27.88 -48.78 -7.37
C VAL A 308 27.61 -48.59 -5.86
N LEU A 309 26.37 -48.75 -5.39
CA LEU A 309 26.00 -48.65 -3.97
C LEU A 309 26.22 -49.98 -3.21
N SER A 310 26.70 -49.89 -1.98
CA SER A 310 26.81 -51.03 -1.05
C SER A 310 25.44 -51.45 -0.49
N GLU A 311 25.36 -52.65 0.09
CA GLU A 311 24.12 -53.17 0.69
C GLU A 311 23.62 -52.31 1.86
N ASP A 312 24.53 -51.77 2.67
CA ASP A 312 24.22 -50.88 3.79
C ASP A 312 23.64 -49.53 3.29
N GLU A 313 24.20 -48.97 2.22
CA GLU A 313 23.72 -47.71 1.63
C GLU A 313 22.36 -47.88 0.96
N ARG A 314 22.13 -49.00 0.27
CA ARG A 314 20.81 -49.33 -0.28
C ARG A 314 19.78 -49.48 0.83
N SER A 315 20.16 -50.09 1.95
CA SER A 315 19.31 -50.21 3.14
C SER A 315 19.03 -48.85 3.79
N ALA A 316 20.03 -47.96 3.87
CA ALA A 316 19.88 -46.60 4.40
C ALA A 316 18.97 -45.71 3.54
N LEU A 317 18.96 -45.92 2.22
CA LEU A 317 18.02 -45.30 1.28
C LEU A 317 16.64 -45.97 1.29
N HIS A 318 16.43 -46.98 2.15
CA HIS A 318 15.22 -47.79 2.24
C HIS A 318 14.82 -48.46 0.92
N LEU A 319 15.77 -48.92 0.11
CA LEU A 319 15.52 -49.57 -1.19
C LEU A 319 15.32 -51.08 -0.99
N VAL A 320 14.13 -51.49 -0.53
CA VAL A 320 13.83 -52.87 -0.10
C VAL A 320 12.82 -53.58 -1.01
N SER A 321 12.35 -52.92 -2.08
CA SER A 321 11.37 -53.50 -3.01
C SER A 321 11.96 -54.56 -3.95
N LEU A 322 11.06 -55.28 -4.64
CA LEU A 322 11.41 -56.26 -5.69
C LEU A 322 12.04 -55.61 -6.94
N ASP A 323 11.87 -54.28 -7.11
CA ASP A 323 12.49 -53.49 -8.17
C ASP A 323 13.12 -52.21 -7.57
N PRO A 324 14.32 -52.33 -6.98
CA PRO A 324 15.00 -51.21 -6.34
C PRO A 324 15.32 -50.07 -7.30
N ALA A 325 15.42 -50.32 -8.62
CA ALA A 325 15.76 -49.30 -9.61
C ALA A 325 14.57 -48.38 -9.86
N SER A 326 13.37 -48.94 -10.04
CA SER A 326 12.14 -48.17 -10.12
C SER A 326 11.85 -47.41 -8.82
N GLU A 327 12.15 -48.01 -7.67
CA GLU A 327 11.99 -47.34 -6.36
C GLU A 327 12.94 -46.15 -6.21
N LEU A 328 14.23 -46.32 -6.52
CA LEU A 328 15.22 -45.23 -6.51
C LEU A 328 14.79 -44.09 -7.44
N ARG A 329 14.33 -44.44 -8.64
CA ARG A 329 13.81 -43.47 -9.62
C ARG A 329 12.65 -42.64 -9.08
N LEU A 330 11.68 -43.26 -8.42
CA LEU A 330 10.54 -42.54 -7.82
C LEU A 330 11.00 -41.65 -6.64
N LYS A 331 11.90 -42.13 -5.78
CA LYS A 331 12.45 -41.32 -4.67
C LYS A 331 13.21 -40.10 -5.19
N ILE A 332 13.98 -40.25 -6.28
CA ILE A 332 14.64 -39.14 -6.97
C ILE A 332 13.60 -38.18 -7.56
N GLY A 333 12.53 -38.68 -8.17
CA GLY A 333 11.41 -37.86 -8.64
C GLY A 333 10.77 -37.02 -7.53
N ASP A 334 10.62 -37.59 -6.34
CA ASP A 334 10.03 -36.93 -5.17
C ASP A 334 10.94 -35.89 -4.52
N GLN A 335 12.25 -36.07 -4.63
CA GLN A 335 13.29 -35.18 -4.08
C GLN A 335 14.10 -34.50 -5.19
N ALA A 336 13.50 -34.32 -6.36
CA ALA A 336 14.17 -33.73 -7.51
C ALA A 336 14.66 -32.32 -7.20
N LEU A 337 15.82 -31.96 -7.75
CA LEU A 337 16.39 -30.62 -7.65
C LEU A 337 15.34 -29.56 -8.03
N PRO A 338 15.27 -28.37 -7.38
CA PRO A 338 14.37 -27.31 -7.78
C PRO A 338 14.61 -26.85 -9.22
N ARG A 339 13.54 -26.46 -9.93
CA ARG A 339 13.60 -26.04 -11.34
C ARG A 339 14.54 -24.87 -11.60
N SER A 340 14.58 -23.92 -10.68
CA SER A 340 15.47 -22.76 -10.74
C SER A 340 16.93 -23.19 -10.75
N GLU A 341 17.31 -24.09 -9.84
CA GLU A 341 18.67 -24.62 -9.71
C GLU A 341 19.04 -25.49 -10.91
N PHE A 342 18.14 -26.39 -11.32
CA PHE A 342 18.38 -27.25 -12.49
C PHE A 342 18.55 -26.43 -13.78
N ARG A 343 17.75 -25.37 -13.97
CA ARG A 343 17.88 -24.45 -15.11
C ARG A 343 19.23 -23.74 -15.13
N LEU A 344 19.73 -23.31 -13.98
CA LEU A 344 21.05 -22.69 -13.87
C LEU A 344 22.16 -23.70 -14.19
N GLY A 345 22.07 -24.92 -13.66
CA GLY A 345 23.02 -26.01 -13.95
C GLY A 345 23.09 -26.38 -15.43
N LEU A 346 21.94 -26.52 -16.10
CA LEU A 346 21.89 -26.77 -17.54
C LEU A 346 22.51 -25.64 -18.36
N GLY A 347 22.23 -24.37 -18.02
CA GLY A 347 22.82 -23.23 -18.71
C GLY A 347 24.36 -23.20 -18.61
N ARG A 348 24.92 -23.70 -17.50
CA ARG A 348 26.37 -23.87 -17.33
C ARG A 348 26.91 -24.99 -18.23
N MET A 349 26.23 -26.13 -18.27
CA MET A 349 26.63 -27.25 -19.14
C MET A 349 26.58 -26.90 -20.62
N ASP A 350 25.61 -26.07 -21.05
CA ASP A 350 25.55 -25.54 -22.42
C ASP A 350 26.81 -24.71 -22.75
N ALA A 351 27.35 -24.00 -21.76
CA ALA A 351 28.62 -23.28 -21.84
C ALA A 351 29.86 -24.18 -21.58
N ARG A 352 29.70 -25.51 -21.53
CA ARG A 352 30.73 -26.51 -21.22
C ARG A 352 31.37 -26.37 -19.84
N LEU A 353 30.62 -25.80 -18.88
CA LEU A 353 31.01 -25.72 -17.47
C LEU A 353 30.37 -26.88 -16.67
N PRO A 354 30.93 -27.26 -15.51
CA PRO A 354 30.30 -28.23 -14.62
C PRO A 354 28.90 -27.78 -14.18
N PHE A 355 27.98 -28.75 -14.03
CA PHE A 355 26.61 -28.53 -13.58
C PHE A 355 26.57 -27.82 -12.24
N ASP A 356 27.19 -28.43 -11.22
CA ASP A 356 27.32 -27.80 -9.92
C ASP A 356 28.33 -26.65 -10.01
N ALA A 357 28.01 -25.56 -9.34
CA ALA A 357 28.94 -24.48 -9.15
C ALA A 357 30.04 -24.92 -8.19
N ARG A 358 31.04 -25.63 -8.73
CA ARG A 358 32.21 -26.14 -8.02
C ARG A 358 32.84 -25.01 -7.20
N GLY A 359 32.54 -25.03 -5.91
CA GLY A 359 32.95 -24.01 -4.97
C GLY A 359 32.60 -22.60 -5.41
N LEU A 360 31.38 -22.35 -5.91
CA LEU A 360 30.88 -21.00 -6.22
C LEU A 360 29.36 -20.85 -6.10
N ARG A 361 28.89 -20.47 -4.92
CA ARG A 361 27.88 -19.41 -4.90
C ARG A 361 28.56 -18.13 -5.43
N GLY A 362 28.63 -17.98 -6.76
CA GLY A 362 29.14 -16.79 -7.46
C GLY A 362 30.64 -16.74 -7.80
N GLY A 363 31.01 -17.13 -9.03
CA GLY A 363 32.15 -16.58 -9.80
C GLY A 363 33.57 -16.42 -9.18
N GLY A 364 34.29 -17.50 -8.86
CA GLY A 364 35.65 -17.51 -8.32
C GLY A 364 36.40 -18.84 -8.52
N PHE A 365 37.58 -18.75 -9.12
CA PHE A 365 38.54 -19.86 -9.20
C PHE A 365 39.27 -20.02 -7.84
N PRO A 366 40.01 -21.12 -7.58
CA PRO A 366 40.42 -21.50 -6.22
C PRO A 366 41.26 -20.43 -5.49
N ALA A 367 41.16 -20.48 -4.16
CA ALA A 367 41.74 -19.56 -3.18
C ALA A 367 43.26 -19.44 -3.30
N THR A 368 43.68 -18.43 -4.04
CA THR A 368 44.85 -17.65 -3.67
C THR A 368 44.32 -16.32 -3.13
N PRO A 369 45.06 -15.58 -2.27
CA PRO A 369 44.67 -14.23 -1.84
C PRO A 369 44.38 -13.29 -3.03
N GLN A 370 44.94 -13.60 -4.19
CA GLN A 370 44.73 -12.87 -5.45
C GLN A 370 43.36 -13.18 -6.07
N THR A 371 42.79 -14.36 -5.85
CA THR A 371 41.51 -14.78 -6.44
C THR A 371 40.31 -14.27 -5.63
N GLU A 372 40.38 -14.26 -4.30
CA GLU A 372 39.34 -13.62 -3.45
C GLU A 372 39.25 -12.13 -3.77
N ALA A 373 40.41 -11.48 -3.94
CA ALA A 373 40.48 -10.10 -4.39
C ALA A 373 39.83 -9.90 -5.78
N LEU A 374 40.06 -10.83 -6.73
CA LEU A 374 39.47 -10.76 -8.07
C LEU A 374 37.94 -10.97 -8.04
N THR A 375 37.45 -11.94 -7.27
CA THR A 375 36.02 -12.22 -7.12
C THR A 375 35.30 -11.07 -6.43
N GLN A 376 35.90 -10.47 -5.40
CA GLN A 376 35.38 -9.26 -4.77
C GLN A 376 35.39 -8.07 -5.75
N GLN A 377 36.45 -7.91 -6.55
CA GLN A 377 36.52 -6.87 -7.57
C GLN A 377 35.47 -7.06 -8.68
N MET A 378 35.18 -8.31 -9.08
CA MET A 378 34.14 -8.61 -10.06
C MET A 378 32.74 -8.32 -9.52
N MET A 379 32.44 -8.72 -8.28
CA MET A 379 31.17 -8.38 -7.62
C MET A 379 31.03 -6.87 -7.43
N ARG A 380 32.13 -6.17 -7.13
CA ARG A 380 32.17 -4.71 -7.09
C ARG A 380 31.82 -4.10 -8.44
N LEU A 381 32.40 -4.59 -9.53
CA LEU A 381 32.06 -4.14 -10.89
C LEU A 381 30.59 -4.41 -11.23
N GLN A 382 30.06 -5.58 -10.88
CA GLN A 382 28.64 -5.90 -11.10
C GLN A 382 27.71 -5.02 -10.28
N LEU A 383 28.06 -4.68 -9.04
CA LEU A 383 27.31 -3.68 -8.26
C LEU A 383 27.39 -2.31 -8.90
N LYS A 384 28.55 -1.91 -9.44
CA LYS A 384 28.73 -0.64 -10.16
C LYS A 384 28.09 -0.62 -11.55
N GLU A 385 27.66 -1.76 -12.10
CA GLU A 385 26.77 -1.79 -13.27
C GLU A 385 25.34 -1.39 -12.88
N ILE A 386 24.89 -1.77 -11.68
CA ILE A 386 23.54 -1.48 -11.15
C ILE A 386 23.49 -0.10 -10.48
N TYR A 387 24.54 0.25 -9.75
CA TYR A 387 24.71 1.49 -8.99
C TYR A 387 25.98 2.23 -9.43
N PRO A 388 25.94 2.96 -10.55
CA PRO A 388 27.18 3.41 -11.20
C PRO A 388 27.91 4.52 -10.45
N GLU A 389 27.22 5.23 -9.56
CA GLU A 389 27.82 6.24 -8.67
C GLU A 389 28.39 5.67 -7.37
N PHE A 390 28.30 4.35 -7.14
CA PHE A 390 28.89 3.76 -5.94
C PHE A 390 30.42 3.92 -5.92
N THR A 391 30.91 4.46 -4.81
CA THR A 391 32.32 4.36 -4.46
C THR A 391 32.69 2.91 -4.15
N ASP A 392 33.97 2.58 -4.30
CA ASP A 392 34.47 1.25 -3.97
C ASP A 392 34.18 0.85 -2.52
N ALA A 393 34.25 1.81 -1.60
CA ALA A 393 33.91 1.61 -0.19
C ALA A 393 32.42 1.30 0.04
N GLN A 394 31.52 1.97 -0.68
CA GLN A 394 30.07 1.70 -0.60
C GLN A 394 29.74 0.32 -1.18
N ALA A 395 30.31 -0.03 -2.33
CA ALA A 395 30.14 -1.35 -2.92
C ALA A 395 30.69 -2.45 -1.98
N ASP A 396 31.89 -2.25 -1.41
CA ASP A 396 32.46 -3.18 -0.43
C ASP A 396 31.61 -3.31 0.83
N ALA A 397 31.00 -2.22 1.32
CA ALA A 397 30.10 -2.26 2.46
C ALA A 397 28.86 -3.12 2.20
N VAL A 398 28.30 -3.05 0.98
CA VAL A 398 27.18 -3.92 0.57
C VAL A 398 27.63 -5.37 0.50
N LEU A 399 28.77 -5.65 -0.15
CA LEU A 399 29.31 -7.02 -0.24
C LEU A 399 29.59 -7.62 1.14
N LEU A 400 30.12 -6.82 2.07
CA LEU A 400 30.41 -7.25 3.43
C LEU A 400 29.13 -7.51 4.25
N ARG A 401 28.08 -6.70 4.05
CA ARG A 401 26.76 -6.87 4.69
C ARG A 401 26.09 -8.18 4.26
N GLU A 402 26.11 -8.48 2.96
CA GLU A 402 25.44 -9.66 2.41
C GLU A 402 26.29 -10.95 2.54
N GLY A 403 27.61 -10.81 2.69
CA GLY A 403 28.55 -11.91 2.93
C GLY A 403 28.44 -13.01 1.86
N LEU A 404 28.13 -14.24 2.27
CA LEU A 404 28.01 -15.41 1.37
C LEU A 404 26.84 -15.30 0.38
N ASN A 405 25.90 -14.39 0.59
CA ASN A 405 24.74 -14.17 -0.29
C ASN A 405 24.92 -12.99 -1.25
N ALA A 406 26.09 -12.32 -1.26
CA ALA A 406 26.34 -11.13 -2.07
C ALA A 406 26.02 -11.34 -3.55
N GLN A 407 26.41 -12.46 -4.15
CA GLN A 407 26.09 -12.75 -5.55
C GLN A 407 24.60 -12.92 -5.80
N ALA A 408 23.89 -13.67 -4.93
CA ALA A 408 22.45 -13.86 -5.06
C ALA A 408 21.70 -12.52 -4.89
N HIS A 409 22.21 -11.65 -4.02
CA HIS A 409 21.70 -10.29 -3.86
C HIS A 409 21.90 -9.46 -5.13
N ILE A 410 23.09 -9.49 -5.74
CA ILE A 410 23.37 -8.81 -7.01
C ILE A 410 22.44 -9.33 -8.13
N GLU A 411 22.25 -10.65 -8.25
CA GLU A 411 21.35 -11.23 -9.24
C GLU A 411 19.89 -10.83 -9.01
N TRP A 412 19.44 -10.80 -7.75
CA TRP A 412 18.13 -10.28 -7.38
C TRP A 412 17.97 -8.81 -7.77
N LEU A 413 18.97 -7.96 -7.49
CA LEU A 413 18.97 -6.55 -7.88
C LEU A 413 18.89 -6.36 -9.40
N LYS A 414 19.63 -7.17 -10.18
CA LYS A 414 19.56 -7.16 -11.65
C LYS A 414 18.16 -7.53 -12.15
N GLN A 415 17.53 -8.53 -11.55
CA GLN A 415 16.15 -8.91 -11.88
C GLN A 415 15.15 -7.80 -11.54
N GLN A 416 15.31 -7.13 -10.40
CA GLN A 416 14.45 -6.00 -10.02
C GLN A 416 14.60 -4.83 -11.00
N LEU A 417 15.83 -4.46 -11.36
CA LEU A 417 16.08 -3.40 -12.36
C LEU A 417 15.46 -3.76 -13.72
N GLN A 418 15.65 -5.01 -14.18
CA GLN A 418 15.04 -5.47 -15.42
C GLN A 418 13.50 -5.44 -15.38
N GLN A 419 12.90 -5.79 -14.23
CA GLN A 419 11.45 -5.73 -14.05
C GLN A 419 10.97 -4.28 -14.09
N LEU A 420 11.68 -3.36 -13.43
CA LEU A 420 11.37 -1.93 -13.47
C LEU A 420 11.42 -1.38 -14.90
N ASP A 421 12.48 -1.67 -15.65
CA ASP A 421 12.61 -1.27 -17.06
C ASP A 421 11.45 -1.81 -17.91
N THR A 422 11.03 -3.05 -17.66
CA THR A 422 9.91 -3.69 -18.37
C THR A 422 8.58 -3.00 -18.04
N ASP A 423 8.32 -2.73 -16.76
CA ASP A 423 7.10 -2.08 -16.29
C ASP A 423 6.97 -0.66 -16.87
N LEU A 424 8.06 0.11 -16.83
CA LEU A 424 8.11 1.49 -17.32
C LEU A 424 8.02 1.57 -18.84
N THR A 425 8.75 0.71 -19.57
CA THR A 425 8.65 0.65 -21.05
C THR A 425 7.23 0.30 -21.48
N GLY A 426 6.62 -0.70 -20.84
CA GLY A 426 5.24 -1.09 -21.11
C GLY A 426 4.25 0.04 -20.85
N TRP A 427 4.44 0.80 -19.77
CA TRP A 427 3.60 1.96 -19.43
C TRP A 427 3.75 3.13 -20.42
N VAL A 428 4.97 3.41 -20.89
CA VAL A 428 5.25 4.44 -21.92
C VAL A 428 4.66 4.03 -23.28
N ASP A 429 4.76 2.75 -23.65
CA ASP A 429 4.21 2.24 -24.91
C ASP A 429 2.68 2.24 -24.92
N GLN A 430 2.04 2.17 -23.74
CA GLN A 430 0.59 2.15 -23.61
C GLN A 430 -0.10 3.48 -24.00
N VAL A 431 0.62 4.60 -24.11
CA VAL A 431 0.06 5.92 -24.44
C VAL A 431 -0.83 5.91 -25.68
N GLU A 432 -0.47 5.13 -26.70
CA GLU A 432 -1.26 5.03 -27.95
C GLU A 432 -2.65 4.42 -27.72
N SER A 433 -2.77 3.51 -26.75
CA SER A 433 -4.06 2.93 -26.34
C SER A 433 -4.82 3.89 -25.44
N ASP A 434 -4.12 4.60 -24.56
CA ASP A 434 -4.70 5.50 -23.56
C ASP A 434 -5.31 6.76 -24.17
N VAL A 435 -4.89 7.20 -25.37
CA VAL A 435 -5.41 8.41 -26.03
C VAL A 435 -6.93 8.41 -26.20
N HIS A 436 -7.55 7.23 -26.25
CA HIS A 436 -9.01 7.08 -26.38
C HIS A 436 -9.75 7.37 -25.06
N GLY A 437 -9.05 7.29 -23.93
CA GLY A 437 -9.55 7.63 -22.60
C GLY A 437 -9.11 9.01 -22.10
N MET A 438 -8.27 9.72 -22.85
CA MET A 438 -7.90 11.09 -22.54
C MET A 438 -9.07 12.03 -22.83
N ASP A 439 -9.30 13.01 -21.95
CA ASP A 439 -10.36 14.01 -22.09
C ASP A 439 -9.95 15.07 -23.14
N LEU A 440 -9.97 14.67 -24.40
CA LEU A 440 -9.58 15.50 -25.55
C LEU A 440 -10.80 16.22 -26.14
N ASP A 441 -10.71 17.54 -26.22
CA ASP A 441 -11.71 18.41 -26.86
C ASP A 441 -11.69 18.29 -28.39
N PHE A 442 -12.18 17.16 -28.92
CA PHE A 442 -12.33 16.98 -30.36
C PHE A 442 -13.40 17.91 -30.92
N LEU A 443 -13.07 18.62 -32.01
CA LEU A 443 -14.03 19.46 -32.71
C LEU A 443 -15.08 18.59 -33.41
N THR A 444 -16.34 18.97 -33.23
CA THR A 444 -17.49 18.43 -33.98
C THR A 444 -18.06 19.50 -34.90
N LEU A 445 -18.84 19.07 -35.90
CA LEU A 445 -19.35 19.96 -36.96
C LEU A 445 -20.24 21.12 -36.46
N ASN A 446 -20.74 21.02 -35.23
CA ASN A 446 -21.62 22.01 -34.60
C ASN A 446 -20.89 22.93 -33.61
N ASP A 447 -19.59 22.72 -33.40
CA ASP A 447 -18.86 23.49 -32.40
C ASP A 447 -18.49 24.88 -32.90
N PRO A 448 -18.46 25.89 -32.01
CA PRO A 448 -18.06 27.26 -32.37
C PRO A 448 -16.67 27.32 -33.01
N GLY A 449 -15.76 26.44 -32.56
CA GLY A 449 -14.39 26.32 -33.09
C GLY A 449 -14.29 25.64 -34.47
N ALA A 450 -15.36 24.98 -34.93
CA ALA A 450 -15.45 24.37 -36.25
C ALA A 450 -16.06 25.30 -37.32
N ALA A 451 -16.40 26.54 -36.95
CA ALA A 451 -17.03 27.50 -37.85
C ALA A 451 -16.16 27.81 -39.08
N GLY A 452 -16.63 27.41 -40.26
CA GLY A 452 -15.94 27.61 -41.53
C GLY A 452 -15.01 26.47 -41.96
N LEU A 453 -14.90 25.39 -41.17
CA LEU A 453 -14.17 24.17 -41.52
C LEU A 453 -15.10 23.14 -42.19
N ASN A 454 -14.56 22.37 -43.14
CA ASN A 454 -15.25 21.21 -43.68
C ASN A 454 -14.95 19.94 -42.85
N ALA A 455 -15.72 18.87 -43.06
CA ALA A 455 -15.58 17.62 -42.30
C ALA A 455 -14.15 17.03 -42.36
N ALA A 456 -13.47 17.11 -43.50
CA ALA A 456 -12.10 16.60 -43.66
C ALA A 456 -11.06 17.45 -42.91
N GLN A 457 -11.28 18.76 -42.81
CA GLN A 457 -10.43 19.67 -42.04
C GLN A 457 -10.62 19.47 -40.53
N ILE A 458 -11.85 19.20 -40.08
CA ILE A 458 -12.16 18.87 -38.68
C ILE A 458 -11.50 17.53 -38.30
N GLU A 459 -11.61 16.51 -39.15
CA GLU A 459 -10.96 15.21 -38.93
C GLU A 459 -9.43 15.35 -38.88
N ALA A 460 -8.82 16.09 -39.82
CA ALA A 460 -7.39 16.34 -39.81
C ALA A 460 -6.92 17.10 -38.56
N TYR A 461 -7.71 18.07 -38.08
CA TYR A 461 -7.43 18.79 -36.83
C TYR A 461 -7.48 17.86 -35.62
N ASN A 462 -8.52 17.03 -35.49
CA ASN A 462 -8.67 16.09 -34.37
C ASN A 462 -7.54 15.05 -34.36
N VAL A 463 -7.14 14.52 -35.53
CA VAL A 463 -5.99 13.62 -35.64
C VAL A 463 -4.69 14.31 -35.22
N GLN A 464 -4.47 15.56 -35.63
CA GLN A 464 -3.30 16.33 -35.24
C GLN A 464 -3.28 16.60 -33.72
N LEU A 465 -4.42 16.96 -33.14
CA LEU A 465 -4.57 17.19 -31.70
C LEU A 465 -4.22 15.92 -30.91
N GLY A 466 -4.77 14.78 -31.29
CA GLY A 466 -4.46 13.49 -30.65
C GLY A 466 -2.98 13.11 -30.76
N GLN A 467 -2.33 13.39 -31.89
CA GLN A 467 -0.89 13.14 -32.05
C GLN A 467 -0.03 14.03 -31.16
N ILE A 468 -0.39 15.31 -31.00
CA ILE A 468 0.30 16.23 -30.10
C ILE A 468 0.19 15.75 -28.66
N GLU A 469 -1.01 15.33 -28.24
CA GLU A 469 -1.23 14.83 -26.88
C GLU A 469 -0.47 13.54 -26.61
N ILE A 470 -0.48 12.59 -27.54
CA ILE A 470 0.33 11.35 -27.43
C ILE A 470 1.81 11.68 -27.25
N GLN A 471 2.34 12.64 -28.01
CA GLN A 471 3.75 13.02 -27.90
C GLN A 471 4.05 13.71 -26.56
N SER A 472 3.15 14.58 -26.10
CA SER A 472 3.23 15.27 -24.82
C SER A 472 3.22 14.27 -23.66
N GLU A 473 2.20 13.40 -23.59
CA GLU A 473 2.07 12.36 -22.57
C GLU A 473 3.28 11.41 -22.61
N ARG A 474 3.70 10.96 -23.80
CA ARG A 474 4.89 10.10 -23.94
C ARG A 474 6.15 10.79 -23.43
N ALA A 475 6.30 12.11 -23.61
CA ALA A 475 7.46 12.85 -23.10
C ALA A 475 7.48 12.87 -21.57
N VAL A 476 6.38 13.26 -20.91
CA VAL A 476 6.30 13.29 -19.43
C VAL A 476 6.46 11.89 -18.82
N ARG A 477 5.88 10.85 -19.45
CA ARG A 477 6.08 9.47 -18.99
C ARG A 477 7.52 9.00 -19.10
N ASN A 478 8.24 9.38 -20.16
CA ASN A 478 9.66 9.06 -20.27
C ASN A 478 10.49 9.77 -19.20
N GLU A 479 10.19 11.04 -18.91
CA GLU A 479 10.88 11.79 -17.86
C GLU A 479 10.72 11.13 -16.48
N LEU A 480 9.49 10.77 -16.09
CA LEU A 480 9.26 10.05 -14.84
C LEU A 480 9.89 8.64 -14.85
N ALA A 481 9.86 7.93 -15.98
CA ALA A 481 10.51 6.63 -16.10
C ALA A 481 12.02 6.72 -15.87
N GLU A 482 12.68 7.69 -16.50
CA GLU A 482 14.11 7.96 -16.30
C GLU A 482 14.39 8.33 -14.84
N GLN A 483 13.58 9.21 -14.24
CA GLN A 483 13.73 9.61 -12.83
C GLN A 483 13.58 8.41 -11.88
N LEU A 484 12.59 7.53 -12.09
CA LEU A 484 12.40 6.33 -11.28
C LEU A 484 13.55 5.35 -11.43
N VAL A 485 14.08 5.15 -12.64
CA VAL A 485 15.27 4.31 -12.86
C VAL A 485 16.48 4.89 -12.15
N ASP A 486 16.68 6.21 -12.24
CA ASP A 486 17.79 6.89 -11.59
C ASP A 486 17.69 6.77 -10.06
N ILE A 487 16.52 7.02 -9.47
CA ILE A 487 16.26 6.81 -8.03
C ILE A 487 16.55 5.37 -7.61
N TRP A 488 16.11 4.39 -8.42
CA TRP A 488 16.37 2.96 -8.15
C TRP A 488 17.87 2.65 -8.19
N GLN A 489 18.58 3.19 -9.17
CA GLN A 489 20.03 3.06 -9.35
C GLN A 489 20.83 3.98 -8.42
N GLN A 490 20.16 4.72 -7.52
CA GLN A 490 20.77 5.70 -6.61
C GLN A 490 21.63 6.73 -7.34
N ARG A 491 21.27 7.03 -8.58
CA ARG A 491 21.73 8.18 -9.36
C ARG A 491 20.77 9.31 -9.03
N GLY A 492 21.26 10.41 -8.49
CA GLY A 492 20.35 11.47 -8.06
C GLY A 492 20.99 12.85 -8.12
N PRO A 493 20.27 13.87 -8.61
CA PRO A 493 20.71 15.25 -8.44
C PRO A 493 20.82 15.55 -6.94
N GLN A 494 21.90 16.24 -6.54
CA GLN A 494 22.19 16.56 -5.13
C GLN A 494 21.05 17.32 -4.41
N GLN A 495 20.11 17.89 -5.15
CA GLN A 495 19.01 18.72 -4.64
C GLN A 495 17.87 17.90 -4.01
N ASP A 496 17.72 16.62 -4.39
CA ASP A 496 16.65 15.73 -3.90
C ASP A 496 17.13 14.74 -2.84
N LEU A 497 18.39 14.86 -2.41
CA LEU A 497 18.97 14.04 -1.36
C LEU A 497 18.61 14.60 0.02
N LEU A 498 17.98 13.76 0.83
CA LEU A 498 17.65 14.10 2.22
C LEU A 498 18.86 13.77 3.09
N LEU A 499 19.50 14.80 3.64
CA LEU A 499 20.71 14.67 4.46
C LEU A 499 20.36 14.61 5.95
N ALA A 500 20.94 13.65 6.67
CA ALA A 500 20.96 13.61 8.13
C ALA A 500 22.39 13.86 8.63
N GLY A 501 22.74 15.13 8.81
CA GLY A 501 24.13 15.52 9.05
C GLY A 501 24.95 15.38 7.77
N ASP A 502 26.01 14.56 7.82
CA ASP A 502 26.95 14.33 6.70
C ASP A 502 26.63 13.03 5.90
N GLN A 503 25.45 12.42 6.14
CA GLN A 503 25.01 11.19 5.48
C GLN A 503 23.69 11.37 4.72
N VAL A 504 23.61 10.80 3.52
CA VAL A 504 22.37 10.67 2.74
C VAL A 504 21.44 9.68 3.44
N ARG A 505 20.27 10.14 3.85
CA ARG A 505 19.23 9.37 4.54
C ARG A 505 18.22 8.77 3.57
N GLY A 506 17.90 9.49 2.50
CA GLY A 506 16.93 9.07 1.48
C GLY A 506 16.77 10.09 0.36
N VAL A 507 15.75 9.89 -0.46
CA VAL A 507 15.45 10.70 -1.65
C VAL A 507 14.05 11.28 -1.56
N LYS A 508 13.89 12.51 -2.06
CA LYS A 508 12.61 13.14 -2.34
C LYS A 508 12.22 12.90 -3.81
N LEU A 509 11.01 12.43 -4.05
CA LEU A 509 10.39 12.40 -5.37
C LEU A 509 9.40 13.57 -5.47
N ASP A 510 9.63 14.47 -6.41
CA ASP A 510 8.79 15.65 -6.65
C ASP A 510 8.05 15.50 -7.97
N LEU A 511 6.72 15.50 -7.89
CA LEU A 511 5.76 15.45 -8.99
C LEU A 511 4.78 16.62 -8.87
N ASP A 512 5.19 17.73 -8.25
CA ASP A 512 4.35 18.91 -8.09
C ASP A 512 3.92 19.47 -9.45
N PHE A 513 2.62 19.75 -9.60
CA PHE A 513 1.97 20.35 -10.77
C PHE A 513 2.07 19.54 -12.06
N GLU A 514 2.49 18.28 -11.98
CA GLU A 514 2.50 17.40 -13.13
C GLU A 514 1.10 16.93 -13.51
N ASN A 515 0.92 16.61 -14.78
CA ASN A 515 -0.32 16.09 -15.33
C ASN A 515 -0.05 14.76 -16.05
N TYR A 516 -0.72 13.71 -15.60
CA TYR A 516 -0.63 12.40 -16.21
C TYR A 516 -2.03 11.86 -16.52
N HIS A 517 -2.16 11.18 -17.64
CA HIS A 517 -3.34 10.35 -17.84
C HIS A 517 -3.37 9.21 -16.82
N ARG A 518 -2.23 8.53 -16.57
CA ARG A 518 -2.12 7.43 -15.61
C ARG A 518 -0.71 7.25 -15.06
N LEU A 519 -0.59 6.73 -13.85
CA LEU A 519 0.68 6.38 -13.21
C LEU A 519 1.13 4.94 -13.53
N PRO A 520 2.44 4.63 -13.47
CA PRO A 520 2.95 3.29 -13.74
C PRO A 520 2.57 2.31 -12.61
N ASN A 521 2.30 1.06 -12.98
CA ASN A 521 2.14 -0.02 -12.00
C ASN A 521 3.51 -0.60 -11.65
N LEU A 522 3.97 -0.35 -10.43
CA LEU A 522 5.33 -0.67 -9.99
C LEU A 522 5.36 -2.04 -9.29
N ASN A 523 6.01 -3.04 -9.89
CA ASN A 523 6.24 -4.33 -9.22
C ASN A 523 7.49 -4.34 -8.33
N VAL A 524 8.17 -3.20 -8.21
CA VAL A 524 9.41 -2.99 -7.44
C VAL A 524 9.14 -1.95 -6.33
N ARG A 525 9.84 -2.05 -5.20
CA ARG A 525 9.62 -1.20 -4.01
C ARG A 525 10.76 -0.21 -3.78
N PHE A 526 10.47 1.08 -3.82
CA PHE A 526 11.40 2.19 -3.63
C PHE A 526 11.65 2.51 -2.15
N ASN A 527 12.51 1.70 -1.51
CA ASN A 527 12.77 1.80 -0.07
C ASN A 527 13.56 3.05 0.35
N ASN A 528 14.26 3.70 -0.58
CA ASN A 528 15.08 4.90 -0.37
C ASN A 528 14.31 6.20 -0.52
N VAL A 529 13.10 6.16 -1.07
CA VAL A 529 12.23 7.34 -1.19
C VAL A 529 11.53 7.56 0.15
N LEU A 530 11.82 8.68 0.79
CA LEU A 530 11.26 9.04 2.09
C LEU A 530 10.27 10.20 2.00
N GLU A 531 10.36 11.01 0.93
CA GLU A 531 9.45 12.13 0.71
C GLU A 531 8.85 12.04 -0.69
N LEU A 532 7.53 12.15 -0.78
CA LEU A 532 6.80 12.24 -2.05
C LEU A 532 5.93 13.49 -2.03
N SER A 533 6.17 14.40 -2.98
CA SER A 533 5.34 15.58 -3.20
C SER A 533 4.63 15.48 -4.54
N MET A 534 3.33 15.69 -4.53
CA MET A 534 2.44 15.68 -5.69
C MET A 534 1.46 16.86 -5.60
N ARG A 535 1.96 18.03 -5.18
CA ARG A 535 1.10 19.20 -4.95
C ARG A 535 0.57 19.72 -6.27
N GLY A 536 -0.75 19.84 -6.39
CA GLY A 536 -1.42 20.27 -7.62
C GLY A 536 -1.29 19.25 -8.77
N PHE A 537 -0.98 18.00 -8.45
CA PHE A 537 -0.89 16.91 -9.42
C PHE A 537 -2.27 16.58 -9.98
N HIS A 538 -2.36 16.45 -11.31
CA HIS A 538 -3.58 16.05 -12.01
C HIS A 538 -3.45 14.63 -12.57
N LEU A 539 -4.48 13.81 -12.34
CA LEU A 539 -4.54 12.42 -12.77
C LEU A 539 -5.90 12.13 -13.39
N THR A 540 -5.94 11.71 -14.66
CA THR A 540 -7.20 11.34 -15.32
C THR A 540 -7.69 9.95 -14.87
N GLU A 541 -6.81 8.95 -14.84
CA GLU A 541 -7.09 7.59 -14.38
C GLU A 541 -6.73 7.45 -12.89
N GLU A 542 -7.59 8.02 -12.03
CA GLU A 542 -7.37 8.12 -10.58
C GLU A 542 -7.13 6.77 -9.88
N GLU A 543 -7.63 5.66 -10.42
CA GLU A 543 -7.43 4.31 -9.89
C GLU A 543 -5.94 3.89 -9.86
N SER A 544 -5.12 4.47 -10.73
CA SER A 544 -3.68 4.19 -10.80
C SER A 544 -2.89 4.73 -9.60
N LEU A 545 -3.43 5.72 -8.87
CA LEU A 545 -2.74 6.36 -7.74
C LEU A 545 -2.45 5.38 -6.60
N ASN A 546 -3.40 4.51 -6.24
CA ASN A 546 -3.18 3.59 -5.12
C ASN A 546 -2.03 2.61 -5.39
N GLY A 547 -2.00 2.00 -6.58
CA GLY A 547 -0.94 1.06 -6.96
C GLY A 547 0.44 1.73 -7.02
N PHE A 548 0.49 2.99 -7.47
CA PHE A 548 1.72 3.78 -7.46
C PHE A 548 2.22 4.04 -6.03
N LEU A 549 1.34 4.49 -5.13
CA LEU A 549 1.69 4.77 -3.73
C LEU A 549 2.19 3.52 -2.98
N GLU A 550 1.70 2.33 -3.33
CA GLU A 550 2.21 1.08 -2.77
C GLU A 550 3.72 0.90 -3.07
N GLY A 551 4.23 1.43 -4.17
CA GLY A 551 5.66 1.40 -4.52
C GLY A 551 6.60 1.99 -3.46
N PHE A 552 6.10 2.82 -2.53
CA PHE A 552 6.91 3.62 -1.59
C PHE A 552 6.59 3.27 -0.11
N PRO A 553 7.05 2.11 0.39
CA PRO A 553 6.64 1.62 1.72
C PRO A 553 7.21 2.40 2.92
N ASN A 554 8.31 3.14 2.73
CA ASN A 554 9.05 3.81 3.80
C ASN A 554 8.83 5.33 3.87
N LEU A 555 7.78 5.85 3.23
CA LEU A 555 7.50 7.28 3.22
C LEU A 555 7.38 7.88 4.64
N GLU A 556 8.10 8.98 4.85
CA GLU A 556 8.04 9.82 6.04
C GLU A 556 7.23 11.10 5.79
N VAL A 557 7.23 11.62 4.56
CA VAL A 557 6.45 12.80 4.13
C VAL A 557 5.66 12.45 2.88
N LEU A 558 4.36 12.69 2.93
CA LEU A 558 3.48 12.58 1.78
C LEU A 558 2.69 13.89 1.64
N ASN A 559 2.87 14.55 0.51
CA ASN A 559 2.16 15.79 0.18
C ASN A 559 1.30 15.59 -1.08
N LEU A 560 -0.01 15.54 -0.88
CA LEU A 560 -1.02 15.44 -1.94
C LEU A 560 -1.88 16.71 -1.98
N GLU A 561 -1.35 17.87 -1.57
CA GLU A 561 -2.11 19.12 -1.59
C GLU A 561 -2.70 19.40 -2.98
N SER A 562 -4.00 19.71 -3.04
CA SER A 562 -4.73 20.00 -4.29
C SER A 562 -4.82 18.84 -5.29
N VAL A 563 -4.63 17.58 -4.86
CA VAL A 563 -4.94 16.39 -5.66
C VAL A 563 -6.40 16.00 -5.44
N ASP A 564 -7.20 15.85 -6.49
CA ASP A 564 -8.59 15.41 -6.33
C ASP A 564 -8.65 13.95 -5.86
N LEU A 565 -9.17 13.73 -4.66
CA LEU A 565 -9.38 12.39 -4.09
C LEU A 565 -10.88 12.07 -3.98
N SER A 566 -11.74 12.81 -4.68
CA SER A 566 -13.19 12.67 -4.58
C SER A 566 -13.70 11.34 -5.17
N HIS A 567 -13.00 10.72 -6.13
CA HIS A 567 -13.46 9.45 -6.71
C HIS A 567 -13.32 8.26 -5.76
N PHE A 568 -12.38 8.29 -4.82
CA PHE A 568 -12.37 7.31 -3.71
C PHE A 568 -13.68 7.37 -2.89
N ASN A 569 -14.45 8.46 -2.99
CA ASN A 569 -15.76 8.62 -2.36
C ASN A 569 -16.97 8.24 -3.26
N ARG A 570 -16.78 7.84 -4.53
CA ARG A 570 -17.87 7.58 -5.50
C ARG A 570 -18.12 6.06 -5.70
N GLY A 571 -19.11 5.49 -5.01
CA GLY A 571 -19.56 4.10 -5.21
C GLY A 571 -20.56 3.61 -4.16
N SER A 572 -21.15 2.42 -4.34
CA SER A 572 -21.97 1.74 -3.30
C SER A 572 -21.17 1.43 -2.03
N ASP A 573 -19.84 1.41 -2.15
CA ASP A 573 -18.85 1.39 -1.08
C ASP A 573 -18.30 2.81 -0.83
N ALA A 574 -19.15 3.78 -0.49
CA ALA A 574 -18.77 5.11 0.01
C ALA A 574 -18.00 5.07 1.37
N GLN A 575 -17.22 4.01 1.57
CA GLN A 575 -16.61 3.54 2.81
C GLN A 575 -15.07 3.66 2.81
N ARG A 576 -14.44 4.01 1.67
CA ARG A 576 -12.99 4.21 1.57
C ARG A 576 -12.68 5.63 1.10
N SER A 577 -12.58 6.58 2.03
CA SER A 577 -12.33 7.98 1.65
C SER A 577 -10.87 8.30 1.34
N LEU A 578 -9.94 7.37 1.55
CA LEU A 578 -8.51 7.53 1.30
C LEU A 578 -7.95 6.34 0.51
N PRO A 579 -6.90 6.54 -0.31
CA PRO A 579 -6.15 5.45 -0.92
C PRO A 579 -5.68 4.43 0.16
N PRO A 580 -6.04 3.14 0.05
CA PRO A 580 -5.65 2.11 1.03
C PRO A 580 -4.15 2.04 1.34
N ALA A 581 -3.30 2.38 0.38
CA ALA A 581 -1.85 2.45 0.54
C ALA A 581 -1.43 3.37 1.72
N ILE A 582 -2.11 4.50 1.93
CA ILE A 582 -1.78 5.48 2.98
C ILE A 582 -1.87 4.85 4.37
N ASN A 583 -2.86 3.99 4.62
CA ASN A 583 -3.04 3.33 5.92
C ASN A 583 -1.90 2.37 6.27
N GLN A 584 -1.14 1.91 5.28
CA GLN A 584 -0.02 0.98 5.48
C GLN A 584 1.32 1.71 5.71
N MET A 585 1.38 3.03 5.51
CA MET A 585 2.60 3.86 5.63
C MET A 585 2.91 4.19 7.10
N ARG A 586 3.32 3.18 7.87
CA ARG A 586 3.59 3.32 9.33
C ARG A 586 4.76 4.24 9.70
N HIS A 587 5.59 4.61 8.72
CA HIS A 587 6.74 5.51 8.89
C HIS A 587 6.39 6.98 8.72
N LEU A 588 5.15 7.28 8.33
CA LEU A 588 4.72 8.61 7.94
C LEU A 588 4.66 9.57 9.14
N THR A 589 5.37 10.68 9.01
CA THR A 589 5.49 11.75 10.01
C THR A 589 4.73 13.01 9.61
N THR A 590 4.61 13.27 8.31
CA THR A 590 3.92 14.44 7.76
C THR A 590 2.98 14.01 6.64
N LEU A 591 1.68 14.22 6.84
CA LEU A 591 0.64 13.98 5.84
C LEU A 591 -0.05 15.29 5.50
N ASN A 592 0.12 15.76 4.26
CA ASN A 592 -0.60 16.92 3.74
C ASN A 592 -1.63 16.48 2.70
N LEU A 593 -2.90 16.66 3.05
CA LEU A 593 -4.08 16.36 2.23
C LEU A 593 -4.93 17.64 2.09
N ARG A 594 -4.31 18.81 2.05
CA ARG A 594 -5.03 20.08 1.91
C ARG A 594 -5.75 20.16 0.56
N SER A 595 -6.99 20.66 0.55
CA SER A 595 -7.74 20.94 -0.69
C SER A 595 -7.93 19.74 -1.62
N THR A 596 -8.03 18.53 -1.08
CA THR A 596 -8.16 17.27 -1.85
C THR A 596 -9.61 16.82 -2.11
N ASN A 597 -10.60 17.69 -1.85
CA ASN A 597 -12.04 17.38 -1.92
C ASN A 597 -12.48 16.15 -1.09
N LEU A 598 -11.75 15.82 -0.03
CA LEU A 598 -12.04 14.66 0.82
C LEU A 598 -13.32 14.85 1.63
N THR A 599 -14.09 13.76 1.74
CA THR A 599 -15.27 13.65 2.63
C THR A 599 -15.09 12.45 3.54
N PHE A 600 -15.36 12.57 4.84
CA PHE A 600 -15.21 11.44 5.78
C PHE A 600 -16.55 10.80 6.15
N SER A 601 -16.58 9.48 6.10
CA SER A 601 -17.52 8.64 6.85
C SER A 601 -16.94 8.28 8.23
N GLU A 602 -17.77 7.79 9.16
CA GLU A 602 -17.29 7.39 10.51
C GLU A 602 -16.16 6.35 10.46
N ARG A 603 -16.20 5.42 9.50
CA ARG A 603 -15.12 4.44 9.29
C ARG A 603 -13.89 5.08 8.68
N ALA A 604 -14.04 5.97 7.71
CA ALA A 604 -12.91 6.67 7.08
C ALA A 604 -12.14 7.51 8.09
N ALA A 605 -12.83 8.15 9.05
CA ALA A 605 -12.20 8.89 10.14
C ALA A 605 -11.27 8.01 11.00
N SER A 606 -11.48 6.69 11.05
CA SER A 606 -10.63 5.73 11.78
C SER A 606 -9.42 5.23 10.98
N GLN A 607 -9.38 5.42 9.66
CA GLN A 607 -8.33 4.87 8.80
C GLN A 607 -6.94 5.45 9.09
N LEU A 608 -6.88 6.67 9.63
CA LEU A 608 -5.62 7.32 10.00
C LEU A 608 -5.06 6.83 11.35
N THR A 609 -5.81 6.06 12.14
CA THR A 609 -5.40 5.68 13.52
C THR A 609 -4.14 4.81 13.58
N ASP A 610 -3.85 4.05 12.52
CA ASP A 610 -2.65 3.21 12.43
C ASP A 610 -1.36 4.02 12.19
N LEU A 611 -1.48 5.31 11.84
CA LEU A 611 -0.35 6.23 11.61
C LEU A 611 0.21 6.79 12.92
N THR A 612 0.70 5.90 13.77
CA THR A 612 1.14 6.22 15.14
C THR A 612 2.31 7.20 15.25
N ARG A 613 3.14 7.33 14.19
CA ARG A 613 4.31 8.22 14.12
C ARG A 613 4.01 9.61 13.55
N LEU A 614 2.74 9.88 13.23
CA LEU A 614 2.34 11.13 12.59
C LEU A 614 2.55 12.32 13.54
N ARG A 615 3.29 13.32 13.08
CA ARG A 615 3.58 14.58 13.80
C ARG A 615 2.78 15.74 13.24
N THR A 616 2.58 15.76 11.92
CA THR A 616 1.88 16.82 11.20
C THR A 616 0.79 16.20 10.33
N LEU A 617 -0.45 16.60 10.57
CA LEU A 617 -1.61 16.23 9.75
C LEU A 617 -2.31 17.50 9.28
N VAL A 618 -2.30 17.72 7.97
CA VAL A 618 -2.99 18.85 7.32
C VAL A 618 -4.14 18.31 6.48
N LEU A 619 -5.35 18.70 6.87
CA LEU A 619 -6.63 18.32 6.25
C LEU A 619 -7.45 19.55 5.85
N SER A 620 -6.87 20.75 5.95
CA SER A 620 -7.56 22.02 5.71
C SER A 620 -8.21 22.11 4.34
N ASP A 621 -9.28 22.91 4.24
CA ASP A 621 -9.99 23.21 3.00
C ASP A 621 -10.61 21.95 2.31
N ASN A 622 -11.00 20.92 3.08
CA ASN A 622 -11.74 19.73 2.58
C ASN A 622 -13.18 19.65 3.11
N PRO A 623 -14.18 19.17 2.37
CA PRO A 623 -15.54 18.99 2.88
C PRO A 623 -15.72 17.74 3.78
N LEU A 624 -14.88 17.55 4.81
CA LEU A 624 -14.84 16.32 5.62
C LEU A 624 -16.19 15.97 6.26
N GLY A 625 -16.87 16.94 6.89
CA GLY A 625 -18.13 16.77 7.61
C GLY A 625 -18.01 16.02 8.95
N VAL A 626 -17.29 14.90 8.98
CA VAL A 626 -16.93 14.13 10.18
C VAL A 626 -15.47 14.39 10.54
N PRO A 627 -15.13 14.66 11.82
CA PRO A 627 -13.74 14.90 12.20
C PRO A 627 -12.91 13.60 12.24
N PRO A 628 -11.58 13.66 12.01
CA PRO A 628 -10.72 12.48 12.11
C PRO A 628 -10.61 11.95 13.54
N LEU A 629 -10.34 10.65 13.66
CA LEU A 629 -9.93 10.02 14.91
C LEU A 629 -8.40 10.10 15.02
N VAL A 630 -7.93 10.81 16.04
CA VAL A 630 -6.50 10.97 16.34
C VAL A 630 -6.07 10.14 17.55
N LEU A 631 -6.91 9.20 17.97
CA LEU A 631 -6.63 8.28 19.07
C LEU A 631 -5.39 7.44 18.74
N GLY A 632 -4.41 7.42 19.64
CA GLY A 632 -3.17 6.66 19.47
C GLY A 632 -2.04 7.42 18.75
N MET A 633 -2.29 8.61 18.19
CA MET A 633 -1.27 9.47 17.58
C MET A 633 -0.48 10.27 18.63
N SER A 634 0.28 9.57 19.49
CA SER A 634 0.99 10.19 20.62
C SER A 634 2.07 11.21 20.22
N ASP A 635 2.58 11.11 18.99
CA ASP A 635 3.60 12.00 18.43
C ASP A 635 3.01 13.23 17.71
N LEU A 636 1.69 13.35 17.62
CA LEU A 636 1.03 14.45 16.91
C LEU A 636 1.36 15.79 17.58
N ARG A 637 1.78 16.78 16.79
CA ARG A 637 2.13 18.14 17.24
C ARG A 637 1.39 19.22 16.46
N TRP A 638 1.13 19.01 15.17
CA TRP A 638 0.41 19.94 14.31
C TRP A 638 -0.81 19.24 13.69
N LEU A 639 -2.00 19.79 13.94
CA LEU A 639 -3.25 19.34 13.35
C LEU A 639 -3.99 20.54 12.74
N ASP A 640 -4.09 20.57 11.41
CA ASP A 640 -4.83 21.60 10.68
C ASP A 640 -6.12 21.02 10.09
N LEU A 641 -7.25 21.48 10.62
CA LEU A 641 -8.61 21.11 10.22
C LEU A 641 -9.41 22.36 9.82
N ARG A 642 -8.75 23.44 9.40
CA ARG A 642 -9.41 24.68 8.99
C ARG A 642 -10.36 24.45 7.80
N ARG A 643 -11.55 25.04 7.82
CA ARG A 643 -12.55 24.96 6.73
C ARG A 643 -12.89 23.52 6.33
N THR A 644 -13.04 22.62 7.31
CA THR A 644 -13.37 21.22 7.06
C THR A 644 -14.86 20.85 7.17
N ARG A 645 -15.73 21.82 7.48
CA ARG A 645 -17.17 21.65 7.69
C ARG A 645 -17.53 20.66 8.82
N ILE A 646 -16.60 20.37 9.71
CA ILE A 646 -16.84 19.49 10.86
C ILE A 646 -17.76 20.16 11.90
N ARG A 647 -18.62 19.35 12.53
CA ARG A 647 -19.57 19.80 13.56
C ARG A 647 -19.13 19.54 15.00
N SER A 648 -18.11 18.70 15.17
CA SER A 648 -17.53 18.32 16.45
C SER A 648 -16.00 18.36 16.36
N CYS A 649 -15.34 18.53 17.50
CA CYS A 649 -13.88 18.41 17.58
C CYS A 649 -13.43 16.96 17.33
N PRO A 650 -12.19 16.75 16.84
CA PRO A 650 -11.62 15.42 16.68
C PRO A 650 -11.50 14.68 18.02
N VAL A 651 -11.77 13.38 17.95
CA VAL A 651 -11.76 12.47 19.11
C VAL A 651 -10.38 11.84 19.25
N GLY A 652 -9.89 11.71 20.49
CA GLY A 652 -8.57 11.15 20.80
C GLY A 652 -7.50 12.19 21.12
N ILE A 653 -7.83 13.49 21.18
CA ILE A 653 -6.93 14.51 21.73
C ILE A 653 -6.68 14.19 23.21
N MET A 654 -5.40 14.15 23.58
CA MET A 654 -4.95 13.89 24.94
C MET A 654 -5.35 15.01 25.89
N ASP A 655 -5.49 14.67 27.18
CA ASP A 655 -5.78 15.66 28.21
C ASP A 655 -4.56 16.54 28.51
N GLU A 656 -3.36 15.96 28.48
CA GLU A 656 -2.09 16.66 28.65
C GLU A 656 -1.71 17.49 27.39
N PRO A 657 -1.18 18.71 27.53
CA PRO A 657 -0.86 19.59 26.42
C PRO A 657 0.34 19.06 25.60
N CYS A 658 0.04 18.41 24.47
CA CYS A 658 1.03 17.84 23.55
C CYS A 658 1.05 18.53 22.17
N LEU A 659 -0.02 19.19 21.77
CA LEU A 659 -0.12 19.89 20.48
C LEU A 659 0.58 21.26 20.54
N LEU A 660 1.35 21.55 19.49
CA LEU A 660 1.96 22.85 19.20
C LEU A 660 1.02 23.73 18.37
N SER A 661 0.14 23.12 17.56
CA SER A 661 -0.91 23.83 16.84
C SER A 661 -2.10 22.91 16.55
N LEU A 662 -3.29 23.43 16.81
CA LEU A 662 -4.59 22.84 16.54
C LEU A 662 -5.46 23.91 15.89
N ASP A 663 -5.50 23.91 14.56
CA ASP A 663 -6.32 24.85 13.78
C ASP A 663 -7.68 24.23 13.48
N LEU A 664 -8.72 24.75 14.14
CA LEU A 664 -10.11 24.34 13.96
C LEU A 664 -10.96 25.47 13.36
N ARG A 665 -10.33 26.50 12.77
CA ARG A 665 -11.04 27.70 12.30
C ARG A 665 -12.01 27.42 11.16
N ASN A 666 -13.05 28.24 11.08
CA ASN A 666 -14.05 28.24 10.00
C ASN A 666 -14.73 26.88 9.81
N ASN A 667 -15.15 26.27 10.92
CA ASN A 667 -15.92 25.04 10.95
C ASN A 667 -17.31 25.29 11.52
N TRP A 668 -18.10 24.22 11.70
CA TRP A 668 -19.44 24.29 12.27
C TRP A 668 -19.49 23.65 13.66
N ILE A 669 -18.37 23.73 14.40
CA ILE A 669 -18.26 23.19 15.75
C ILE A 669 -19.21 23.95 16.67
N ASN A 670 -20.01 23.23 17.44
CA ASN A 670 -20.94 23.78 18.42
C ASN A 670 -20.48 23.57 19.88
N ARG A 671 -19.72 22.51 20.13
CA ARG A 671 -19.26 22.07 21.45
C ARG A 671 -17.77 21.74 21.40
N VAL A 672 -17.02 22.26 22.37
CA VAL A 672 -15.57 22.01 22.50
C VAL A 672 -15.32 21.22 23.79
N PRO A 673 -14.70 20.03 23.72
CA PRO A 673 -14.42 19.23 24.91
C PRO A 673 -13.25 19.81 25.74
N GLN A 674 -13.16 19.43 27.01
CA GLN A 674 -12.14 19.99 27.93
C GLN A 674 -10.72 19.69 27.47
N GLN A 675 -10.49 18.52 26.87
CA GLN A 675 -9.21 18.08 26.34
C GLN A 675 -8.66 19.03 25.27
N VAL A 676 -9.53 19.58 24.40
CA VAL A 676 -9.13 20.58 23.39
C VAL A 676 -8.73 21.90 24.06
N LEU A 677 -9.48 22.33 25.08
CA LEU A 677 -9.17 23.56 25.82
C LEU A 677 -7.88 23.43 26.66
N ASN A 678 -7.54 22.22 27.12
CA ASN A 678 -6.30 21.96 27.84
C ASN A 678 -5.06 22.14 26.95
N GLN A 679 -5.19 22.01 25.63
CA GLN A 679 -4.11 22.30 24.68
C GLN A 679 -3.83 23.81 24.54
N ALA A 680 -4.77 24.68 24.92
CA ALA A 680 -4.70 26.14 24.75
C ALA A 680 -3.82 26.83 25.82
N ILE A 681 -2.63 26.30 26.09
CA ILE A 681 -1.68 26.89 27.05
C ILE A 681 -0.92 28.11 26.49
N ALA A 682 -1.03 28.35 25.18
CA ALA A 682 -0.52 29.52 24.48
C ALA A 682 -1.53 29.99 23.42
N ARG A 683 -1.46 31.27 23.03
CA ARG A 683 -2.48 31.95 22.21
C ARG A 683 -2.63 31.37 20.79
N ASP A 684 -1.55 30.83 20.25
CA ASP A 684 -1.43 30.32 18.89
C ASP A 684 -1.66 28.80 18.78
N ARG A 685 -1.82 28.11 19.92
CA ARG A 685 -1.95 26.64 19.94
C ARG A 685 -3.31 26.14 19.54
N VAL A 686 -4.39 26.83 19.89
CA VAL A 686 -5.77 26.39 19.59
C VAL A 686 -6.52 27.54 18.96
N LEU A 687 -6.95 27.35 17.71
CA LEU A 687 -7.64 28.37 16.94
C LEU A 687 -9.07 27.92 16.63
N LEU A 688 -10.06 28.61 17.18
CA LEU A 688 -11.49 28.27 17.07
C LEU A 688 -12.32 29.33 16.31
N GLN A 689 -11.71 30.38 15.79
CA GLN A 689 -12.41 31.48 15.11
C GLN A 689 -13.28 30.98 13.94
N GLY A 690 -14.43 31.62 13.70
CA GLY A 690 -15.37 31.22 12.63
C GLY A 690 -16.13 29.93 12.92
N ASN A 691 -16.28 29.53 14.20
CA ASN A 691 -17.16 28.45 14.65
C ASN A 691 -18.39 28.99 15.38
N GLN A 692 -19.51 28.26 15.29
CA GLN A 692 -20.77 28.61 15.92
C GLN A 692 -20.93 27.94 17.30
N LEU A 693 -20.08 28.34 18.25
CA LEU A 693 -20.15 27.83 19.62
C LEU A 693 -21.42 28.33 20.31
N THR A 694 -22.38 27.42 20.53
CA THR A 694 -23.68 27.72 21.15
C THR A 694 -23.93 26.94 22.45
N ASP A 695 -23.13 25.91 22.72
CA ASP A 695 -23.23 25.08 23.92
C ASP A 695 -22.81 25.89 25.17
N GLU A 696 -23.73 26.03 26.12
CA GLU A 696 -23.54 26.84 27.33
C GLU A 696 -22.36 26.35 28.19
N ASP A 697 -22.21 25.04 28.36
CA ASP A 697 -21.10 24.43 29.10
C ASP A 697 -19.74 24.73 28.46
N THR A 698 -19.65 24.65 27.12
CA THR A 698 -18.46 25.07 26.37
C THR A 698 -18.13 26.55 26.58
N LEU A 699 -19.14 27.42 26.52
CA LEU A 699 -18.95 28.85 26.71
C LEU A 699 -18.50 29.18 28.14
N LEU A 700 -19.07 28.54 29.16
CA LEU A 700 -18.63 28.66 30.56
C LEU A 700 -17.17 28.22 30.73
N ARG A 701 -16.79 27.07 30.14
CA ARG A 701 -15.41 26.57 30.19
C ARG A 701 -14.41 27.50 29.49
N LEU A 702 -14.81 28.16 28.39
CA LEU A 702 -14.01 29.20 27.74
C LEU A 702 -13.80 30.42 28.64
N VAL A 703 -14.86 30.89 29.32
CA VAL A 703 -14.79 31.99 30.29
C VAL A 703 -13.84 31.63 31.44
N ASP A 704 -14.00 30.45 32.02
CA ASP A 704 -13.15 29.99 33.12
C ASP A 704 -11.69 29.80 32.70
N HIS A 705 -11.46 29.29 31.49
CA HIS A 705 -10.11 29.16 30.94
C HIS A 705 -9.47 30.55 30.80
N ARG A 706 -10.14 31.49 30.15
CA ARG A 706 -9.66 32.88 30.00
C ARG A 706 -9.37 33.54 31.34
N ARG A 707 -10.23 33.39 32.34
CA ARG A 707 -10.03 33.95 33.69
C ARG A 707 -8.79 33.37 34.37
N ARG A 708 -8.48 32.10 34.15
CA ARG A 708 -7.31 31.41 34.73
C ARG A 708 -6.00 31.69 34.00
N THR A 709 -6.00 31.69 32.67
CA THR A 709 -4.78 31.76 31.85
C THR A 709 -4.55 33.14 31.23
N GLY A 710 -5.57 34.00 31.17
CA GLY A 710 -5.54 35.25 30.42
C GLY A 710 -5.62 35.06 28.89
N ILE A 711 -5.75 33.81 28.41
CA ILE A 711 -5.79 33.48 26.98
C ILE A 711 -7.25 33.42 26.53
N ASN A 712 -7.59 34.19 25.51
CA ASN A 712 -8.89 34.12 24.87
C ASN A 712 -8.78 33.20 23.64
N VAL A 713 -9.52 32.09 23.64
CA VAL A 713 -9.41 31.03 22.62
C VAL A 713 -10.44 31.20 21.49
N TRP A 714 -11.50 31.97 21.73
CA TRP A 714 -12.60 32.13 20.78
C TRP A 714 -13.25 33.51 20.87
N LEU A 715 -13.62 34.04 19.70
CA LEU A 715 -14.51 35.18 19.50
C LEU A 715 -15.57 34.77 18.47
N SER A 716 -16.81 35.16 18.71
CA SER A 716 -17.89 34.98 17.74
C SER A 716 -17.75 35.94 16.57
N ASP A 717 -18.28 35.56 15.41
CA ASP A 717 -18.35 36.47 14.27
C ASP A 717 -19.28 37.67 14.57
N PRO A 718 -18.97 38.87 14.03
CA PRO A 718 -19.82 40.05 14.18
C PRO A 718 -21.24 39.80 13.64
N GLY A 719 -22.24 40.00 14.51
CA GLY A 719 -23.65 39.92 14.13
C GLY A 719 -24.16 41.18 13.39
N PRO A 720 -25.40 41.17 12.89
CA PRO A 720 -25.98 42.30 12.16
C PRO A 720 -26.09 43.60 12.98
N ASN A 721 -26.11 43.49 14.31
CA ASN A 721 -26.16 44.61 15.25
C ASN A 721 -24.79 44.95 15.85
N TYR A 722 -23.69 44.41 15.32
CA TYR A 722 -22.36 44.71 15.84
C TYR A 722 -22.07 46.22 15.78
N GLY A 723 -21.57 46.78 16.88
CA GLY A 723 -21.38 48.23 17.02
C GLY A 723 -22.63 49.02 17.43
N ASN A 724 -23.79 48.36 17.57
CA ASN A 724 -25.02 49.01 17.96
C ASN A 724 -25.23 48.92 19.48
N PRO A 725 -25.58 50.04 20.16
CA PRO A 725 -25.91 50.02 21.60
C PRO A 725 -27.03 49.06 21.96
N ILE A 726 -27.88 48.66 21.01
CA ILE A 726 -29.02 47.75 21.25
C ILE A 726 -28.59 46.43 21.90
N GLU A 727 -27.37 45.95 21.61
CA GLU A 727 -26.82 44.72 22.20
C GLU A 727 -26.58 44.86 23.72
N TRP A 728 -26.33 46.08 24.20
CA TRP A 728 -26.15 46.42 25.62
C TRP A 728 -27.44 46.88 26.32
N LEU A 729 -28.57 46.94 25.59
CA LEU A 729 -29.87 47.43 26.05
C LEU A 729 -30.96 46.35 26.04
N ARG A 730 -30.59 45.06 26.12
CA ARG A 730 -31.55 43.93 26.06
C ARG A 730 -32.57 43.95 27.21
N GLU A 731 -32.21 44.55 28.35
CA GLU A 731 -32.97 44.51 29.60
C GLU A 731 -33.11 45.92 30.21
N GLY A 732 -34.17 46.13 30.98
CA GLY A 732 -34.49 47.40 31.67
C GLY A 732 -35.84 48.00 31.28
N ASP A 733 -36.39 48.85 32.16
CA ASP A 733 -37.59 49.63 31.83
C ASP A 733 -37.32 50.58 30.64
N SER A 734 -38.39 51.07 29.99
CA SER A 734 -38.24 51.93 28.81
C SER A 734 -37.44 53.19 29.10
N GLY A 735 -37.58 53.77 30.30
CA GLY A 735 -36.85 54.96 30.72
C GLY A 735 -35.35 54.73 30.89
N GLN A 736 -34.95 53.59 31.48
CA GLN A 736 -33.56 53.18 31.63
C GLN A 736 -32.90 52.90 30.29
N ARG A 737 -33.62 52.24 29.36
CA ARG A 737 -33.12 51.98 28.01
C ARG A 737 -32.91 53.29 27.24
N GLU A 738 -33.82 54.25 27.34
CA GLU A 738 -33.67 55.59 26.74
C GLU A 738 -32.52 56.39 27.37
N ALA A 739 -32.37 56.36 28.69
CA ALA A 739 -31.28 57.06 29.38
C ALA A 739 -29.91 56.50 28.99
N ARG A 740 -29.77 55.17 28.94
CA ARG A 740 -28.55 54.48 28.51
C ARG A 740 -28.25 54.71 27.03
N ALA A 741 -29.26 54.68 26.16
CA ALA A 741 -29.10 55.01 24.74
C ALA A 741 -28.60 56.46 24.54
N SER A 742 -29.16 57.41 25.29
CA SER A 742 -28.74 58.82 25.25
C SER A 742 -27.30 59.00 25.73
N THR A 743 -26.90 58.27 26.78
CA THR A 743 -25.53 58.25 27.31
C THR A 743 -24.53 57.76 26.25
N TRP A 744 -24.85 56.65 25.58
CA TRP A 744 -24.05 56.10 24.50
C TRP A 744 -23.87 57.11 23.35
N GLN A 745 -24.94 57.78 22.92
CA GLN A 745 -24.88 58.80 21.87
C GLN A 745 -24.00 59.99 22.26
N ARG A 746 -24.09 60.48 23.50
CA ARG A 746 -23.24 61.57 23.99
C ARG A 746 -21.77 61.18 24.01
N LEU A 747 -21.44 59.98 24.49
CA LEU A 747 -20.07 59.47 24.49
C LEU A 747 -19.54 59.27 23.07
N ALA A 748 -20.35 58.75 22.14
CA ALA A 748 -19.99 58.59 20.73
C ALA A 748 -19.67 59.93 20.05
N ALA A 749 -20.35 61.01 20.45
CA ALA A 749 -20.12 62.35 19.90
C ALA A 749 -18.83 63.03 20.40
N ARG A 750 -18.18 62.48 21.44
CA ARG A 750 -16.91 63.04 21.96
C ARG A 750 -15.73 62.69 21.04
N PRO A 751 -14.67 63.50 21.02
CA PRO A 751 -13.41 63.14 20.36
C PRO A 751 -12.92 61.78 20.86
N LEU A 752 -12.58 60.87 19.92
CA LEU A 752 -12.17 59.48 20.17
C LEU A 752 -13.23 58.57 20.82
N GLY A 753 -14.47 59.05 20.96
CA GLY A 753 -15.59 58.29 21.51
C GLY A 753 -15.90 57.01 20.75
N SER A 754 -15.87 57.03 19.42
CA SER A 754 -16.08 55.84 18.59
C SER A 754 -14.98 54.77 18.79
N ARG A 755 -13.73 55.17 19.07
CA ARG A 755 -12.63 54.23 19.34
C ARG A 755 -12.78 53.61 20.72
N PHE A 756 -13.21 54.39 21.71
CA PHE A 756 -13.54 53.90 23.04
C PHE A 756 -14.69 52.89 23.03
N LEU A 757 -15.78 53.19 22.32
CA LEU A 757 -16.94 52.30 22.24
C LEU A 757 -16.64 51.00 21.47
N ARG A 758 -15.72 51.03 20.48
CA ARG A 758 -15.27 49.84 19.76
C ARG A 758 -14.69 48.75 20.66
N ILE A 759 -14.15 49.12 21.83
CA ILE A 759 -13.65 48.18 22.83
C ILE A 759 -14.82 47.37 23.40
N MET A 760 -15.94 48.05 23.70
CA MET A 760 -17.17 47.41 24.18
C MET A 760 -17.79 46.56 23.06
N ASP A 761 -17.71 47.01 21.81
CA ASP A 761 -18.16 46.22 20.66
C ASP A 761 -17.40 44.89 20.60
N GLY A 762 -16.08 44.90 20.78
CA GLY A 762 -15.27 43.68 20.85
C GLY A 762 -15.69 42.72 21.96
N LEU A 763 -16.14 43.23 23.11
CA LEU A 763 -16.65 42.39 24.21
C LEU A 763 -17.93 41.64 23.84
N THR A 764 -18.75 42.18 22.92
CA THR A 764 -19.98 41.49 22.45
C THR A 764 -19.68 40.17 21.73
N LEU A 765 -18.45 40.00 21.25
CA LEU A 765 -17.99 38.79 20.55
C LEU A 765 -17.49 37.70 21.51
N THR A 766 -17.34 38.00 22.80
CA THR A 766 -16.75 37.07 23.77
C THR A 766 -17.76 36.03 24.28
N ALA A 767 -17.26 34.89 24.77
CA ALA A 767 -18.09 33.90 25.46
C ALA A 767 -18.77 34.51 26.70
N ASP A 768 -18.07 35.38 27.45
CA ASP A 768 -18.59 36.09 28.62
C ASP A 768 -19.89 36.85 28.31
N PHE A 769 -20.00 37.49 27.15
CA PHE A 769 -21.22 38.21 26.76
C PHE A 769 -22.41 37.27 26.53
N ARG A 770 -22.16 36.01 26.17
CA ARG A 770 -23.22 35.01 25.91
C ARG A 770 -23.74 34.39 27.20
N VAL A 771 -22.87 34.03 28.14
CA VAL A 771 -23.24 33.30 29.37
C VAL A 771 -23.32 34.16 30.63
N ASP A 772 -22.55 35.25 30.71
CA ASP A 772 -22.45 36.14 31.88
C ASP A 772 -22.82 37.59 31.51
N TYR A 773 -23.87 37.73 30.69
CA TYR A 773 -24.30 39.02 30.13
C TYR A 773 -24.54 40.08 31.20
N PHE A 774 -25.26 39.73 32.28
CA PHE A 774 -25.66 40.71 33.30
C PHE A 774 -24.47 41.28 34.07
N ALA A 775 -23.51 40.44 34.46
CA ALA A 775 -22.32 40.90 35.16
C ALA A 775 -21.44 41.77 34.25
N LEU A 776 -21.29 41.37 32.98
CA LEU A 776 -20.54 42.13 31.99
C LEU A 776 -21.23 43.47 31.66
N GLN A 777 -22.54 43.47 31.46
CA GLN A 777 -23.34 44.67 31.22
C GLN A 777 -23.20 45.68 32.37
N ALA A 778 -23.28 45.22 33.62
CA ALA A 778 -23.13 46.09 34.79
C ALA A 778 -21.75 46.75 34.86
N ARG A 779 -20.69 46.01 34.50
CA ARG A 779 -19.32 46.53 34.41
C ARG A 779 -19.17 47.56 33.31
N VAL A 780 -19.68 47.27 32.11
CA VAL A 780 -19.64 48.19 30.97
C VAL A 780 -20.37 49.49 31.31
N TRP A 781 -21.62 49.43 31.79
CA TRP A 781 -22.36 50.65 32.12
C TRP A 781 -21.78 51.43 33.30
N ARG A 782 -21.10 50.77 34.24
CA ARG A 782 -20.35 51.47 35.30
C ARG A 782 -19.23 52.30 34.69
N LEU A 783 -18.42 51.72 33.81
CA LEU A 783 -17.34 52.44 33.13
C LEU A 783 -17.86 53.57 32.23
N LEU A 784 -18.94 53.34 31.48
CA LEU A 784 -19.57 54.37 30.65
C LEU A 784 -20.12 55.53 31.50
N GLY A 785 -20.75 55.22 32.64
CA GLY A 785 -21.24 56.23 33.57
C GLY A 785 -20.11 57.06 34.19
N ASP A 786 -19.02 56.41 34.62
CA ASP A 786 -17.84 57.09 35.15
C ASP A 786 -17.22 58.03 34.07
N ALA A 787 -17.13 57.55 32.83
CA ALA A 787 -16.58 58.29 31.70
C ALA A 787 -17.44 59.50 31.28
N GLU A 788 -18.76 59.41 31.43
CA GLU A 788 -19.69 60.51 31.20
C GLU A 788 -19.64 61.56 32.34
N ALA A 789 -19.56 61.11 33.58
CA ALA A 789 -19.65 61.97 34.76
C ALA A 789 -18.45 62.90 34.97
N SER A 790 -17.26 62.56 34.46
CA SER A 790 -16.03 63.34 34.65
C SER A 790 -15.25 63.58 33.36
N GLU A 791 -15.06 64.86 33.01
CA GLU A 791 -14.23 65.27 31.87
C GLU A 791 -12.74 64.97 32.10
N ALA A 792 -12.26 65.08 33.35
CA ALA A 792 -10.89 64.76 33.73
C ALA A 792 -10.58 63.27 33.60
N LEU A 793 -11.55 62.40 33.95
CA LEU A 793 -11.42 60.96 33.74
C LEU A 793 -11.41 60.61 32.25
N TRP A 794 -12.31 61.22 31.45
CA TRP A 794 -12.34 61.03 30.01
C TRP A 794 -11.00 61.32 29.34
N ALA A 795 -10.38 62.47 29.66
CA ALA A 795 -9.10 62.85 29.08
C ALA A 795 -8.00 61.81 29.32
N ARG A 796 -8.02 61.14 30.49
CA ARG A 796 -7.06 60.08 30.84
C ARG A 796 -7.36 58.75 30.14
N LEU A 797 -8.62 58.34 30.12
CA LEU A 797 -9.03 57.11 29.41
C LEU A 797 -8.69 57.21 27.91
N VAL A 798 -8.86 58.40 27.33
CA VAL A 798 -8.52 58.65 25.92
C VAL A 798 -7.00 58.57 25.66
N GLN A 799 -6.16 59.11 26.53
CA GLN A 799 -4.69 58.98 26.40
C GLN A 799 -4.24 57.52 26.42
N ASP A 800 -4.82 56.70 27.29
CA ASP A 800 -4.52 55.27 27.37
C ASP A 800 -4.96 54.53 26.08
N ILE A 801 -6.10 54.92 25.48
CA ILE A 801 -6.59 54.34 24.22
C ILE A 801 -5.70 54.73 23.04
N GLU A 802 -5.14 55.94 23.03
CA GLU A 802 -4.20 56.38 22.01
C GLU A 802 -2.86 55.64 22.12
N ALA A 803 -2.37 55.42 23.34
CA ALA A 803 -1.12 54.74 23.62
C ALA A 803 -1.21 53.20 23.53
N ALA A 804 -2.39 52.61 23.71
CA ALA A 804 -2.56 51.16 23.70
C ALA A 804 -2.59 50.58 22.27
N GLU A 805 -1.75 49.57 22.03
CA GLU A 805 -1.96 48.63 20.93
C GLU A 805 -3.20 47.77 21.25
N VAL A 806 -4.21 47.83 20.38
CA VAL A 806 -5.44 47.04 20.54
C VAL A 806 -5.10 45.60 20.18
N ASP A 807 -5.15 44.68 21.15
CA ASP A 807 -5.11 43.24 20.91
C ASP A 807 -6.50 42.79 20.40
N PRO A 808 -6.68 42.55 19.09
CA PRO A 808 -7.99 42.23 18.53
C PRO A 808 -8.50 40.86 19.00
N GLU A 809 -7.61 39.97 19.45
CA GLU A 809 -7.95 38.62 19.89
C GLU A 809 -8.32 38.57 21.39
N ASN A 810 -8.07 39.65 22.14
CA ASN A 810 -8.39 39.73 23.56
C ASN A 810 -8.96 41.12 23.97
N PRO A 811 -10.25 41.37 23.74
CA PRO A 811 -10.88 42.65 24.11
C PRO A 811 -10.88 42.94 25.61
N PHE A 812 -10.64 41.93 26.47
CA PHE A 812 -10.62 42.09 27.92
C PHE A 812 -9.36 42.76 28.48
N THR A 813 -8.21 42.69 27.80
CA THR A 813 -6.97 43.30 28.29
C THR A 813 -7.12 44.82 28.39
N LEU A 814 -7.56 45.45 27.31
CA LEU A 814 -7.79 46.89 27.27
C LEU A 814 -8.99 47.29 28.14
N PHE A 815 -10.06 46.51 28.15
CA PHE A 815 -11.22 46.78 29.00
C PHE A 815 -10.87 46.78 30.49
N ALA A 816 -10.14 45.77 30.96
CA ALA A 816 -9.72 45.69 32.36
C ALA A 816 -8.79 46.84 32.76
N ALA A 817 -7.87 47.25 31.87
CA ALA A 817 -7.00 48.41 32.11
C ALA A 817 -7.82 49.70 32.29
N LEU A 818 -8.86 49.91 31.47
CA LEU A 818 -9.75 51.06 31.58
C LEU A 818 -10.59 51.02 32.86
N GLU A 819 -11.11 49.86 33.24
CA GLU A 819 -11.83 49.67 34.52
C GLU A 819 -10.94 49.96 35.73
N ASP A 820 -9.71 49.46 35.72
CA ASP A 820 -8.75 49.68 36.79
C ASP A 820 -8.42 51.18 36.91
N ARG A 821 -8.20 51.87 35.78
CA ARG A 821 -7.95 53.32 35.75
C ARG A 821 -9.15 54.11 36.29
N ALA A 822 -10.36 53.78 35.87
CA ALA A 822 -11.58 54.41 36.37
C ALA A 822 -11.75 54.19 37.89
N ARG A 823 -11.46 52.97 38.37
CA ARG A 823 -11.46 52.67 39.81
C ARG A 823 -10.43 53.49 40.57
N PHE A 824 -9.18 53.53 40.11
CA PHE A 824 -8.13 54.36 40.73
C PHE A 824 -8.51 55.84 40.79
N TYR A 825 -9.15 56.37 39.74
CA TYR A 825 -9.63 57.76 39.73
C TYR A 825 -10.70 57.99 40.81
N ARG A 826 -11.69 57.09 40.95
CA ARG A 826 -12.72 57.21 41.99
C ARG A 826 -12.15 57.11 43.40
N ASP A 827 -11.25 56.15 43.62
CA ASP A 827 -10.58 55.99 44.92
C ASP A 827 -9.75 57.24 45.25
N TRP A 828 -9.14 57.86 44.25
CA TRP A 828 -8.42 59.11 44.41
C TRP A 828 -9.33 60.31 44.71
N GLU A 829 -10.46 60.44 43.99
CA GLU A 829 -11.43 61.51 44.19
C GLU A 829 -12.07 61.43 45.59
N THR A 830 -12.37 60.22 46.06
CA THR A 830 -12.88 59.97 47.42
C THR A 830 -11.83 60.25 48.52
N MET A 831 -10.53 60.16 48.22
CA MET A 831 -9.44 60.51 49.14
C MET A 831 -9.13 62.02 49.21
N GLY A 832 -9.76 62.86 48.39
CA GLY A 832 -9.72 64.33 48.52
C GLY A 832 -8.34 65.00 48.41
N ARG A 833 -7.36 64.37 47.74
CA ARG A 833 -6.00 64.93 47.57
C ARG A 833 -5.81 65.50 46.16
N PRO A 834 -5.22 66.70 45.97
CA PRO A 834 -4.87 67.19 44.63
C PRO A 834 -3.70 66.39 44.02
N PHE A 835 -3.80 66.02 42.73
CA PHE A 835 -2.69 65.40 41.99
C PHE A 835 -1.70 66.51 41.57
N PRO A 836 -0.39 66.35 41.80
CA PRO A 836 0.59 67.17 41.11
C PRO A 836 0.52 66.88 39.61
N ILE A 837 0.19 67.91 38.84
CA ILE A 837 0.25 67.89 37.37
C ILE A 837 1.74 67.93 37.00
N SER A 838 2.41 66.78 36.86
CA SER A 838 3.57 66.56 35.96
C SER A 838 4.28 65.22 36.19
N ALA A 839 4.39 64.44 35.10
CA ALA A 839 5.49 63.54 34.66
C ALA A 839 4.85 62.48 33.74
N GLN A 840 4.82 62.73 32.43
CA GLN A 840 5.76 62.17 31.43
C GLN A 840 5.71 60.66 31.32
#